data_AF-A0A1J4SAB1-F1
#
_entry.id   AF-A0A1J4SAB1-F1
#
_cell.length_a   1.000
_cell.length_b   1.000
_cell.length_c   1.000
_cell.angle_alpha   90.00
_cell.angle_beta   90.00
_cell.angle_gamma   90.00
#
_symmetry.space_group_name_H-M   'P 1'
#
loop_
_entity.id
_entity.type
_entity.pdbx_description
1 polymer ?
#
loop_
_entity_poly.entity_id
_entity_poly.type
_entity_poly.pdbx_seq_one_letter_code
_entity_poly.pdbx_strand_id
1 'polypeptide(L)'
;TWCRRGIDGFRCDAGYMIPVPAWKYIVASVRKQYPDTLFFLEGLGGKISVTREILNIANFNWAYSELFQNYDRSQIENYLPEAIDISKSSGLLVHFAETHDNKRLASKSKSFAKMRTALCALCSHQGAFGFANGVEWLATEKIDVHASPSLNWGAEENQVSEIRRLTTLIKIHPAFFDQTELKLIQEGPGNHIVLLRHHIPSGKRLLIIANLDEKVQTPAIWDRQTAGIDATKFVDLLTDTLVEVKTSGSKSSLLLQPYQVLCLSPDSMDMNLVKGIDRMKLLFPERIRQQRMKAKALDIFQVYAGIRDIDDFNPEQAAEELAEDPAELCRSLNPDKHQTRVITWQWPTNVKREVMVPPEHFLLVRADSAFRAQINDKDRTLIHEESLPLKNGSFFALFAPLPEPVTFQPLTLSLAIYTPEKTQHKKAALLYLPAAENLSVKRRYSRSELLHQPLLLLGTNGRGGMMRIPVSWGKLYSQYDAILSANFNPHIPEDRWIMFSRCRAWVDYQDYSQEISSVCLDRFHTNNDSQGYWYFHVPTGQGEHVGLTFGIEMVNEENTVRLSIYRHPAEKKENRLDDRKMIQIILRPDIESRNFHNTTKAYTGPENKFPLSVEKHSQGFSFMPEPEHCLSIETPQGMFVWEPEWHYMIHRTVEAERGLDPHSDLFSPGYFSAYLNGGESLELTARISVTPPPQLLLSGKKPDIFYQKKTNGWTMEEALGRAIDHYIVKRGNLKTIIAGYPWFLDWGRDAMIVVRGLIAGGRTKDARAVLKQFARFEDKGTLPNMIQGDNAGNRDTSDAPLWFFIACQDLVRYENNDTFLDEACNNRTIRQILASMAFSLTKGTPNGIRMDPESGFLFSPAHFTWMDTNHPSGTPREGYPIEIQALWFAALSFLSHIDGKGNKDQWKKAAQHVQDSIRALFFLNDFKYLSDCLCAKSGEPAQTAEPDDALRPNQLFAITLGAITDSTMSERILSACEKLLVPGAIRSLADRPLRRPLTIRHHGKTVIDPYHPYQGTYAGDEDTCRKPAYHNGTAWTWVFPSFCEAWVKTFGEEGKKTALAWLGSCARLLNSGCVGHIPEILDGDFPHQQRGCDAQAWGVSEALRVWKKLTS
;
A
#
# COMPACT_ATOMS: atom_id res chain seq x y z
N THR A 1 -23.06 10.66 -11.67
CA THR A 1 -23.00 12.10 -12.02
C THR A 1 -21.95 12.33 -13.10
N TRP A 2 -22.03 13.43 -13.85
CA TRP A 2 -21.14 13.72 -14.99
C TRP A 2 -19.66 13.91 -14.60
N CYS A 3 -19.36 14.65 -13.52
CA CYS A 3 -17.97 14.82 -13.07
C CYS A 3 -17.28 13.49 -12.70
N ARG A 4 -18.01 12.54 -12.11
CA ARG A 4 -17.50 11.17 -11.85
C ARG A 4 -17.14 10.41 -13.12
N ARG A 5 -17.68 10.81 -14.28
CA ARG A 5 -17.35 10.25 -15.59
C ARG A 5 -16.20 11.01 -16.28
N GLY A 6 -15.56 11.95 -15.59
CA GLY A 6 -14.43 12.72 -16.11
C GLY A 6 -14.82 14.03 -16.80
N ILE A 7 -16.08 14.48 -16.70
CA ILE A 7 -16.49 15.81 -17.18
C ILE A 7 -15.93 16.88 -16.22
N ASP A 8 -15.07 17.74 -16.75
CA ASP A 8 -14.35 18.80 -16.03
C ASP A 8 -15.01 20.18 -16.13
N GLY A 9 -16.15 20.28 -16.82
CA GLY A 9 -16.91 21.52 -16.87
C GLY A 9 -18.32 21.39 -17.43
N PHE A 10 -19.10 22.44 -17.21
CA PHE A 10 -20.47 22.57 -17.67
C PHE A 10 -20.64 23.86 -18.47
N ARG A 11 -21.14 23.72 -19.70
CA ARG A 11 -21.77 24.83 -20.43
C ARG A 11 -23.20 24.96 -19.95
N CYS A 12 -23.56 26.11 -19.37
CA CYS A 12 -24.88 26.35 -18.81
C CYS A 12 -25.69 27.21 -19.78
N ASP A 13 -26.54 26.53 -20.56
CA ASP A 13 -27.48 27.16 -21.48
C ASP A 13 -28.51 28.02 -20.76
N ALA A 14 -28.83 29.17 -21.35
CA ALA A 14 -29.71 30.21 -20.83
C ALA A 14 -29.51 30.52 -19.33
N GLY A 15 -28.26 30.45 -18.84
CA GLY A 15 -27.99 30.46 -17.40
C GLY A 15 -28.44 31.73 -16.68
N TYR A 16 -28.60 32.84 -17.42
CA TYR A 16 -29.13 34.10 -16.93
C TYR A 16 -30.62 34.06 -16.55
N MET A 17 -31.36 33.04 -16.98
CA MET A 17 -32.76 32.81 -16.58
C MET A 17 -32.87 32.17 -15.19
N ILE A 18 -31.78 31.64 -14.65
CA ILE A 18 -31.73 30.99 -13.36
C ILE A 18 -31.21 31.98 -12.29
N PRO A 19 -31.87 32.09 -11.11
CA PRO A 19 -31.46 33.01 -10.08
C PRO A 19 -30.03 32.76 -9.57
N VAL A 20 -29.26 33.84 -9.37
CA VAL A 20 -27.88 33.81 -8.82
C VAL A 20 -27.75 32.96 -7.55
N PRO A 21 -28.67 33.00 -6.55
CA PRO A 21 -28.59 32.13 -5.39
C PRO A 21 -28.61 30.63 -5.70
N ALA A 22 -29.35 30.22 -6.73
CA ALA A 22 -29.38 28.82 -7.16
C ALA A 22 -28.04 28.41 -7.76
N TRP A 23 -27.45 29.26 -8.61
CA TRP A 23 -26.12 29.01 -9.15
C TRP A 23 -25.04 28.93 -8.07
N LYS A 24 -25.05 29.82 -7.09
CA LYS A 24 -24.14 29.73 -5.94
C LYS A 24 -24.19 28.37 -5.28
N TYR A 25 -25.39 27.85 -5.03
CA TYR A 25 -25.57 26.53 -4.43
C TYR A 25 -25.07 25.41 -5.35
N ILE A 26 -25.44 25.43 -6.64
CA ILE A 26 -25.04 24.40 -7.62
C ILE A 26 -23.51 24.36 -7.77
N VAL A 27 -22.89 25.50 -8.03
CA VAL A 27 -21.44 25.62 -8.24
C VAL A 27 -20.69 25.20 -6.98
N ALA A 28 -21.09 25.68 -5.80
CA ALA A 28 -20.46 25.28 -4.54
C ALA A 28 -20.63 23.77 -4.26
N SER A 29 -21.80 23.20 -4.53
CA SER A 29 -22.07 21.77 -4.31
C SER A 29 -21.20 20.88 -5.20
N VAL A 30 -21.02 21.26 -6.47
CA VAL A 30 -20.14 20.54 -7.40
C VAL A 30 -18.67 20.73 -7.00
N ARG A 31 -18.23 21.97 -6.76
CA ARG A 31 -16.84 22.27 -6.42
C ARG A 31 -16.38 21.77 -5.06
N LYS A 32 -17.31 21.50 -4.14
CA LYS A 32 -17.01 20.79 -2.89
C LYS A 32 -16.44 19.38 -3.13
N GLN A 33 -16.75 18.76 -4.27
CA GLN A 33 -16.18 17.45 -4.67
C GLN A 33 -15.19 17.57 -5.83
N TYR A 34 -15.36 18.57 -6.70
CA TYR A 34 -14.59 18.76 -7.93
C TYR A 34 -14.20 20.25 -8.08
N PRO A 35 -13.24 20.75 -7.28
CA PRO A 35 -12.97 22.18 -7.11
C PRO A 35 -12.65 22.90 -8.43
N ASP A 36 -11.97 22.21 -9.35
CA ASP A 36 -11.56 22.76 -10.65
C ASP A 36 -12.65 22.68 -11.73
N THR A 37 -13.86 22.22 -11.39
CA THR A 37 -14.95 22.13 -12.37
C THR A 37 -15.27 23.51 -12.92
N LEU A 38 -15.22 23.61 -14.25
CA LEU A 38 -15.49 24.84 -14.97
C LEU A 38 -16.99 25.05 -15.12
N PHE A 39 -17.46 26.28 -14.88
CA PHE A 39 -18.81 26.70 -15.20
C PHE A 39 -18.74 27.80 -16.23
N PHE A 40 -19.31 27.53 -17.40
CA PHE A 40 -19.26 28.39 -18.56
C PHE A 40 -20.67 28.85 -18.92
N LEU A 41 -20.92 30.16 -18.81
CA LEU A 41 -22.25 30.74 -19.03
C LEU A 41 -22.49 30.97 -20.52
N GLU A 42 -23.49 30.29 -21.07
CA GLU A 42 -24.08 30.64 -22.37
C GLU A 42 -25.21 31.66 -22.14
N GLY A 43 -24.82 32.93 -22.24
CA GLY A 43 -25.59 34.08 -21.77
C GLY A 43 -26.42 34.80 -22.83
N LEU A 44 -26.79 34.13 -23.93
CA LEU A 44 -27.28 34.80 -25.15
C LEU A 44 -28.57 35.61 -24.91
N GLY A 45 -28.51 36.93 -25.08
CA GLY A 45 -29.66 37.84 -24.94
C GLY A 45 -30.02 38.20 -23.49
N GLY A 46 -29.21 37.81 -22.50
CA GLY A 46 -29.41 38.17 -21.10
C GLY A 46 -29.00 39.61 -20.77
N LYS A 47 -29.52 40.18 -19.66
CA LYS A 47 -29.06 41.49 -19.17
C LYS A 47 -27.59 41.40 -18.75
N ILE A 48 -26.78 42.36 -19.17
CA ILE A 48 -25.35 42.41 -18.87
C ILE A 48 -25.07 42.47 -17.36
N SER A 49 -25.93 43.14 -16.59
CA SER A 49 -25.85 43.14 -15.13
C SER A 49 -25.93 41.73 -14.54
N VAL A 50 -26.78 40.86 -15.10
CA VAL A 50 -26.94 39.47 -14.65
C VAL A 50 -25.72 38.63 -15.00
N THR A 51 -25.17 38.80 -16.21
CA THR A 51 -23.90 38.14 -16.61
C THR A 51 -22.77 38.50 -15.65
N ARG A 52 -22.63 39.78 -15.28
CA ARG A 52 -21.63 40.22 -14.30
C ARG A 52 -21.87 39.62 -12.91
N GLU A 53 -23.11 39.54 -12.44
CA GLU A 53 -23.42 38.91 -11.15
C GLU A 53 -23.11 37.41 -11.14
N ILE A 54 -23.38 36.71 -12.24
CA ILE A 54 -23.09 35.28 -12.35
C ILE A 54 -21.58 35.02 -12.33
N LEU A 55 -20.80 35.82 -13.08
CA LEU A 55 -19.33 35.73 -13.07
C LEU A 55 -18.76 36.05 -11.68
N ASN A 56 -19.12 37.20 -11.10
CA ASN A 56 -18.52 37.67 -9.84
C ASN A 56 -19.03 36.93 -8.60
N ILE A 57 -20.33 36.62 -8.54
CA ILE A 57 -20.98 36.22 -7.30
C ILE A 57 -21.41 34.74 -7.33
N ALA A 58 -21.80 34.22 -8.50
CA ALA A 58 -22.12 32.79 -8.64
C ALA A 58 -20.90 31.91 -8.94
N ASN A 59 -19.71 32.52 -9.07
CA ASN A 59 -18.44 31.84 -9.25
C ASN A 59 -18.33 31.07 -10.59
N PHE A 60 -18.91 31.60 -11.67
CA PHE A 60 -18.69 31.08 -13.02
C PHE A 60 -17.30 31.50 -13.53
N ASN A 61 -16.62 30.64 -14.29
CA ASN A 61 -15.28 30.96 -14.79
C ASN A 61 -15.34 31.94 -15.95
N TRP A 62 -16.21 31.65 -16.93
CA TRP A 62 -16.26 32.33 -18.22
C TRP A 62 -17.71 32.52 -18.67
N ALA A 63 -17.93 33.42 -19.62
CA ALA A 63 -19.21 33.58 -20.30
C ALA A 63 -19.03 33.77 -21.81
N TYR A 64 -20.09 33.54 -22.59
CA TYR A 64 -20.09 33.80 -24.02
C TYR A 64 -19.93 35.31 -24.30
N SER A 65 -19.12 35.62 -25.30
CA SER A 65 -19.21 36.89 -26.02
C SER A 65 -20.24 36.79 -27.14
N GLU A 66 -20.99 37.85 -27.35
CA GLU A 66 -21.97 38.04 -28.42
C GLU A 66 -21.35 38.71 -29.66
N LEU A 67 -20.02 38.85 -29.72
CA LEU A 67 -19.34 39.44 -30.89
C LEU A 67 -19.72 38.72 -32.19
N PHE A 68 -20.02 37.42 -32.14
CA PHE A 68 -20.44 36.63 -33.30
C PHE A 68 -21.74 37.12 -33.96
N GLN A 69 -22.60 37.84 -33.22
CA GLN A 69 -23.86 38.44 -33.71
C GLN A 69 -23.70 39.88 -34.22
N ASN A 70 -22.53 40.49 -34.02
CA ASN A 70 -22.24 41.87 -34.43
C ASN A 70 -21.44 41.84 -35.75
N TYR A 71 -22.07 42.23 -36.86
CA TYR A 71 -21.57 42.02 -38.23
C TYR A 71 -20.95 43.25 -38.88
N ASP A 72 -21.49 44.44 -38.62
CA ASP A 72 -20.96 45.70 -39.15
C ASP A 72 -20.21 46.51 -38.11
N ARG A 73 -19.50 47.55 -38.57
CA ARG A 73 -18.68 48.43 -37.74
C ARG A 73 -19.46 49.04 -36.58
N SER A 74 -20.67 49.54 -36.82
CA SER A 74 -21.46 50.23 -35.78
C SER A 74 -21.84 49.28 -34.65
N GLN A 75 -22.20 48.04 -34.99
CA GLN A 75 -22.52 46.99 -34.02
C GLN A 75 -21.28 46.62 -33.19
N ILE A 76 -20.13 46.45 -33.83
CA ILE A 76 -18.87 46.09 -33.14
C ILE A 76 -18.36 47.23 -32.27
N GLU A 77 -18.46 48.49 -32.71
CA GLU A 77 -18.07 49.67 -31.92
C GLU A 77 -18.91 49.82 -30.65
N ASN A 78 -20.19 49.45 -30.70
CA ASN A 78 -21.06 49.48 -29.52
C ASN A 78 -20.80 48.31 -28.58
N TYR A 79 -20.57 47.10 -29.11
CA TYR A 79 -20.48 45.89 -28.30
C TYR A 79 -19.08 45.60 -27.73
N LEU A 80 -18.03 45.67 -28.56
CA LEU A 80 -16.70 45.18 -28.22
C LEU A 80 -16.07 45.91 -27.00
N PRO A 81 -16.20 47.24 -26.84
CA PRO A 81 -15.70 47.92 -25.64
C PRO A 81 -16.32 47.40 -24.33
N GLU A 82 -17.61 47.06 -24.34
CA GLU A 82 -18.29 46.51 -23.17
C GLU A 82 -17.82 45.08 -22.87
N ALA A 83 -17.62 44.26 -23.91
CA ALA A 83 -17.06 42.92 -23.74
C ALA A 83 -15.61 42.94 -23.19
N ILE A 84 -14.82 43.95 -23.60
CA ILE A 84 -13.48 44.22 -23.07
C ILE A 84 -13.55 44.59 -21.59
N ASP A 85 -14.45 45.50 -21.20
CA ASP A 85 -14.61 45.91 -19.81
C ASP A 85 -15.00 44.74 -18.90
N ILE A 86 -16.00 43.95 -19.29
CA ILE A 86 -16.43 42.76 -18.54
C ILE A 86 -15.27 41.76 -18.37
N SER A 87 -14.53 41.50 -19.44
CA SER A 87 -13.39 40.57 -19.43
C SER A 87 -12.25 41.05 -18.52
N LYS A 88 -12.10 42.38 -18.36
CA LYS A 88 -11.10 43.00 -17.47
C LYS A 88 -11.54 43.01 -16.01
N SER A 89 -12.82 43.19 -15.72
CA SER A 89 -13.31 43.45 -14.36
C SER A 89 -13.99 42.27 -13.68
N SER A 90 -14.71 41.42 -14.43
CA SER A 90 -15.68 40.47 -13.88
C SER A 90 -15.41 39.01 -14.25
N GLY A 91 -14.82 38.75 -15.42
CA GLY A 91 -14.52 37.39 -15.90
C GLY A 91 -14.49 37.32 -17.42
N LEU A 92 -13.73 36.39 -17.98
CA LEU A 92 -13.45 36.34 -19.42
C LEU A 92 -14.70 36.06 -20.26
N LEU A 93 -14.92 36.88 -21.29
CA LEU A 93 -15.90 36.61 -22.34
C LEU A 93 -15.25 35.90 -23.54
N VAL A 94 -15.55 34.62 -23.70
CA VAL A 94 -14.99 33.77 -24.77
C VAL A 94 -15.64 34.13 -26.10
N HIS A 95 -14.83 34.50 -27.08
CA HIS A 95 -15.30 34.84 -28.43
C HIS A 95 -15.53 33.58 -29.25
N PHE A 96 -16.72 33.43 -29.81
CA PHE A 96 -17.02 32.36 -30.76
C PHE A 96 -17.00 32.89 -32.20
N ALA A 97 -16.52 32.09 -33.15
CA ALA A 97 -16.72 32.39 -34.57
C ALA A 97 -18.22 32.34 -34.91
N GLU A 98 -18.88 31.26 -34.50
CA GLU A 98 -20.32 31.03 -34.58
C GLU A 98 -20.76 30.00 -33.54
N THR A 99 -22.07 29.92 -33.28
CA THR A 99 -22.69 28.98 -32.33
C THR A 99 -23.48 27.90 -33.08
N HIS A 100 -23.96 26.90 -32.34
CA HIS A 100 -24.81 25.83 -32.86
C HIS A 100 -26.21 26.31 -33.29
N ASP A 101 -26.70 27.43 -32.74
CA ASP A 101 -28.05 27.94 -33.02
C ASP A 101 -28.17 28.75 -34.32
N ASN A 102 -27.06 29.32 -34.80
CA ASN A 102 -27.07 30.22 -35.94
C ASN A 102 -27.02 29.49 -37.29
N LYS A 103 -27.39 30.21 -38.36
CA LYS A 103 -26.99 29.80 -39.71
C LYS A 103 -25.46 29.82 -39.80
N ARG A 104 -24.90 28.86 -40.55
CA ARG A 104 -23.46 28.74 -40.73
C ARG A 104 -22.90 29.94 -41.48
N LEU A 105 -21.77 30.48 -41.05
CA LEU A 105 -21.07 31.58 -41.72
C LEU A 105 -20.74 31.23 -43.17
N ALA A 106 -20.32 29.97 -43.42
CA ALA A 106 -19.97 29.51 -44.76
C ALA A 106 -21.17 29.43 -45.71
N SER A 107 -22.41 29.38 -45.19
CA SER A 107 -23.63 29.47 -46.01
C SER A 107 -23.79 30.84 -46.68
N LYS A 108 -23.14 31.90 -46.14
CA LYS A 108 -23.08 33.22 -46.78
C LYS A 108 -21.97 33.24 -47.84
N SER A 109 -20.73 33.01 -47.42
CA SER A 109 -19.60 32.78 -48.31
C SER A 109 -18.38 32.28 -47.52
N LYS A 110 -17.44 31.65 -48.22
CA LYS A 110 -16.19 31.15 -47.62
C LYS A 110 -15.31 32.29 -47.12
N SER A 111 -15.20 33.38 -47.88
CA SER A 111 -14.43 34.57 -47.47
C SER A 111 -15.03 35.25 -46.25
N PHE A 112 -16.36 35.32 -46.14
CA PHE A 112 -17.03 35.83 -44.95
C PHE A 112 -16.76 34.94 -43.74
N ALA A 113 -16.83 33.61 -43.90
CA ALA A 113 -16.51 32.68 -42.82
C ALA A 113 -15.07 32.83 -42.33
N LYS A 114 -14.08 32.85 -43.23
CA LYS A 114 -12.66 33.05 -42.88
C LYS A 114 -12.42 34.39 -42.16
N MET A 115 -13.02 35.47 -42.66
CA MET A 115 -12.97 36.79 -42.04
C MET A 115 -13.52 36.78 -40.62
N ARG A 116 -14.70 36.22 -40.41
CA ARG A 116 -15.36 36.19 -39.09
C ARG A 116 -14.60 35.31 -38.09
N THR A 117 -14.09 34.17 -38.53
CA THR A 117 -13.21 33.31 -37.72
C THR A 117 -11.97 34.10 -37.26
N ALA A 118 -11.27 34.75 -38.19
CA ALA A 118 -10.07 35.54 -37.87
C ALA A 118 -10.39 36.74 -36.97
N LEU A 119 -11.47 37.46 -37.25
CA LEU A 119 -11.92 38.61 -36.47
C LEU A 119 -12.18 38.23 -35.01
N CYS A 120 -13.01 37.20 -34.78
CA CYS A 120 -13.36 36.75 -33.42
C CYS A 120 -12.12 36.23 -32.67
N ALA A 121 -11.24 35.48 -33.34
CA ALA A 121 -10.01 34.99 -32.74
C ALA A 121 -9.04 36.14 -32.37
N LEU A 122 -8.79 37.07 -33.28
CA LEU A 122 -7.82 38.15 -33.10
C LEU A 122 -8.33 39.28 -32.20
N CYS A 123 -9.65 39.43 -32.05
CA CYS A 123 -10.24 40.37 -31.09
C CYS A 123 -10.42 39.76 -29.69
N SER A 124 -10.27 38.45 -29.53
CA SER A 124 -10.50 37.73 -28.27
C SER A 124 -9.71 38.30 -27.09
N HIS A 125 -10.30 38.25 -25.89
CA HIS A 125 -9.61 38.65 -24.67
C HIS A 125 -8.74 37.50 -24.16
N GLN A 126 -7.45 37.76 -23.91
CA GLN A 126 -6.48 36.75 -23.45
C GLN A 126 -6.43 35.47 -24.33
N GLY A 127 -6.71 35.59 -25.63
CA GLY A 127 -6.74 34.46 -26.57
C GLY A 127 -7.94 33.52 -26.39
N ALA A 128 -8.96 33.90 -25.60
CA ALA A 128 -10.15 33.09 -25.34
C ALA A 128 -11.06 33.02 -26.58
N PHE A 129 -10.82 32.02 -27.43
CA PHE A 129 -11.52 31.81 -28.69
C PHE A 129 -12.06 30.37 -28.80
N GLY A 130 -13.29 30.25 -29.30
CA GLY A 130 -13.95 28.99 -29.59
C GLY A 130 -14.66 29.01 -30.95
N PHE A 131 -15.01 27.83 -31.46
CA PHE A 131 -15.83 27.70 -32.66
C PHE A 131 -16.62 26.40 -32.60
N ALA A 132 -17.78 26.36 -33.28
CA ALA A 132 -18.58 25.14 -33.38
C ALA A 132 -17.97 24.17 -34.41
N ASN A 133 -18.11 22.86 -34.18
CA ASN A 133 -17.66 21.82 -35.12
C ASN A 133 -18.19 22.11 -36.55
N GLY A 134 -17.34 21.92 -37.55
CA GLY A 134 -17.64 22.14 -38.96
C GLY A 134 -17.24 23.53 -39.46
N VAL A 135 -16.89 24.48 -38.59
CA VAL A 135 -16.34 25.79 -38.99
C VAL A 135 -15.06 25.56 -39.78
N GLU A 136 -14.19 24.69 -39.28
CA GLU A 136 -12.92 24.34 -39.87
C GLU A 136 -13.06 23.75 -41.27
N TRP A 137 -14.19 23.09 -41.56
CA TRP A 137 -14.53 22.47 -42.85
C TRP A 137 -15.49 23.30 -43.72
N LEU A 138 -15.74 24.57 -43.33
CA LEU A 138 -16.64 25.47 -44.05
C LEU A 138 -18.05 24.86 -44.27
N ALA A 139 -18.55 24.10 -43.29
CA ALA A 139 -19.88 23.48 -43.36
C ALA A 139 -20.97 24.54 -43.52
N THR A 140 -21.93 24.30 -44.41
CA THR A 140 -23.01 25.26 -44.74
C THR A 140 -24.32 24.89 -44.06
N GLU A 141 -24.45 23.65 -43.63
CA GLU A 141 -25.59 23.04 -42.97
C GLU A 141 -25.64 23.46 -41.50
N LYS A 142 -26.81 23.94 -41.05
CA LYS A 142 -27.03 24.27 -39.64
C LYS A 142 -26.83 23.01 -38.78
N ILE A 143 -26.20 23.16 -37.62
CA ILE A 143 -26.03 22.06 -36.66
C ILE A 143 -27.40 21.64 -36.14
N ASP A 144 -27.71 20.35 -36.25
CA ASP A 144 -28.80 19.71 -35.53
C ASP A 144 -28.26 19.12 -34.23
N VAL A 145 -28.65 19.69 -33.09
CA VAL A 145 -28.20 19.24 -31.76
C VAL A 145 -29.04 18.09 -31.20
N HIS A 146 -30.14 17.72 -31.88
CA HIS A 146 -31.03 16.64 -31.47
C HIS A 146 -30.77 15.34 -32.26
N ALA A 147 -29.97 15.40 -33.32
CA ALA A 147 -29.55 14.26 -34.13
C ALA A 147 -28.02 14.19 -34.25
N SER A 148 -27.51 13.12 -34.86
CA SER A 148 -26.07 12.93 -35.14
C SER A 148 -25.78 12.89 -36.65
N PRO A 149 -26.20 13.88 -37.45
CA PRO A 149 -25.92 13.88 -38.88
C PRO A 149 -24.41 14.10 -39.12
N SER A 150 -23.89 13.55 -40.22
CA SER A 150 -22.55 13.90 -40.66
C SER A 150 -22.51 15.37 -41.02
N LEU A 151 -21.60 16.11 -40.41
CA LEU A 151 -21.15 17.41 -40.91
C LEU A 151 -20.07 17.16 -41.98
N ASN A 152 -19.75 18.16 -42.79
CA ASN A 152 -18.81 18.12 -43.94
C ASN A 152 -17.34 17.77 -43.56
N TRP A 153 -17.12 16.66 -42.84
CA TRP A 153 -15.87 16.31 -42.18
C TRP A 153 -14.82 15.91 -43.22
N GLY A 154 -13.63 16.52 -43.15
CA GLY A 154 -12.52 16.16 -44.03
C GLY A 154 -12.62 16.75 -45.44
N ALA A 155 -13.47 17.76 -45.66
CA ALA A 155 -13.57 18.44 -46.94
C ALA A 155 -12.21 18.97 -47.44
N GLU A 156 -11.90 18.73 -48.71
CA GLU A 156 -10.65 19.18 -49.34
C GLU A 156 -10.46 20.69 -49.22
N GLU A 157 -11.53 21.45 -49.47
CA GLU A 157 -11.56 22.89 -49.28
C GLU A 157 -12.02 23.23 -47.85
N ASN A 158 -11.12 23.81 -47.07
CA ASN A 158 -11.33 24.06 -45.65
C ASN A 158 -10.55 25.31 -45.18
N GLN A 159 -10.65 25.62 -43.88
CA GLN A 159 -9.89 26.69 -43.23
C GLN A 159 -9.04 26.17 -42.04
N VAL A 160 -8.69 24.88 -42.05
CA VAL A 160 -7.94 24.23 -40.95
C VAL A 160 -6.55 24.87 -40.79
N SER A 161 -5.88 25.22 -41.88
CA SER A 161 -4.54 25.82 -41.85
C SER A 161 -4.56 27.22 -41.25
N GLU A 162 -5.59 28.01 -41.58
CA GLU A 162 -5.81 29.36 -41.11
C GLU A 162 -6.19 29.36 -39.63
N ILE A 163 -7.10 28.46 -39.21
CA ILE A 163 -7.42 28.26 -37.79
C ILE A 163 -6.18 27.82 -37.01
N ARG A 164 -5.33 26.95 -37.58
CA ARG A 164 -4.07 26.57 -36.95
C ARG A 164 -3.17 27.79 -36.74
N ARG A 165 -2.99 28.62 -37.76
CA ARG A 165 -2.20 29.86 -37.62
C ARG A 165 -2.78 30.81 -36.56
N LEU A 166 -4.10 31.03 -36.56
CA LEU A 166 -4.78 31.85 -35.56
C LEU A 166 -4.58 31.30 -34.14
N THR A 167 -4.79 30.00 -33.96
CA THR A 167 -4.64 29.35 -32.66
C THR A 167 -3.19 29.32 -32.18
N THR A 168 -2.20 29.24 -33.08
CA THR A 168 -0.79 29.45 -32.74
C THR A 168 -0.58 30.85 -32.19
N LEU A 169 -1.01 31.89 -32.92
CA LEU A 169 -0.80 33.29 -32.54
C LEU A 169 -1.38 33.62 -31.16
N ILE A 170 -2.65 33.28 -30.93
CA ILE A 170 -3.33 33.60 -29.68
C ILE A 170 -2.73 32.83 -28.47
N LYS A 171 -2.02 31.72 -28.71
CA LYS A 171 -1.35 30.94 -27.66
C LYS A 171 0.05 31.43 -27.31
N ILE A 172 0.77 32.05 -28.24
CA ILE A 172 2.21 32.31 -28.07
C ILE A 172 2.59 33.79 -28.04
N HIS A 173 1.82 34.64 -28.72
CA HIS A 173 2.24 36.01 -28.91
C HIS A 173 1.82 36.86 -27.70
N PRO A 174 2.72 37.64 -27.07
CA PRO A 174 2.42 38.37 -25.84
C PRO A 174 1.19 39.30 -25.90
N ALA A 175 0.90 39.88 -27.07
CA ALA A 175 -0.31 40.68 -27.30
C ALA A 175 -1.65 39.92 -27.20
N PHE A 176 -1.63 38.62 -26.87
CA PHE A 176 -2.82 37.84 -26.54
C PHE A 176 -2.80 37.32 -25.09
N PHE A 177 -1.87 37.76 -24.26
CA PHE A 177 -1.77 37.38 -22.84
C PHE A 177 -2.60 38.33 -21.95
N ASP A 178 -2.71 38.03 -20.65
CA ASP A 178 -3.22 38.99 -19.66
C ASP A 178 -2.40 40.28 -19.66
N GLN A 179 -2.97 41.35 -19.10
CA GLN A 179 -2.37 42.70 -19.11
C GLN A 179 -2.13 43.25 -20.53
N THR A 180 -2.87 42.74 -21.51
CA THR A 180 -2.99 43.35 -22.83
C THR A 180 -4.14 44.36 -22.84
N GLU A 181 -3.85 45.60 -23.19
CA GLU A 181 -4.86 46.61 -23.46
C GLU A 181 -5.39 46.46 -24.89
N LEU A 182 -6.72 46.48 -25.03
CA LEU A 182 -7.43 46.43 -26.31
C LEU A 182 -8.17 47.74 -26.54
N LYS A 183 -7.94 48.36 -27.69
CA LYS A 183 -8.56 49.65 -28.03
C LYS A 183 -8.90 49.73 -29.52
N LEU A 184 -10.15 50.06 -29.84
CA LEU A 184 -10.55 50.42 -31.20
C LEU A 184 -10.00 51.83 -31.52
N ILE A 185 -9.29 51.95 -32.63
CA ILE A 185 -8.57 53.18 -33.04
C ILE A 185 -8.84 53.59 -34.49
N GLN A 186 -9.82 52.97 -35.15
CA GLN A 186 -10.19 53.29 -36.53
C GLN A 186 -10.74 54.73 -36.66
N GLU A 187 -10.45 55.36 -37.80
CA GLU A 187 -10.92 56.69 -38.18
C GLU A 187 -11.51 56.69 -39.60
N GLY A 188 -12.25 57.75 -39.94
CA GLY A 188 -12.80 57.92 -41.29
C GLY A 188 -14.01 57.04 -41.63
N PRO A 189 -14.61 57.22 -42.81
CA PRO A 189 -15.79 56.46 -43.25
C PRO A 189 -15.42 55.05 -43.74
N GLY A 190 -16.40 54.14 -43.73
CA GLY A 190 -16.26 52.78 -44.25
C GLY A 190 -16.45 51.70 -43.18
N ASN A 191 -16.86 50.52 -43.62
CA ASN A 191 -17.20 49.39 -42.76
C ASN A 191 -15.95 48.52 -42.50
N HIS A 192 -15.05 49.04 -41.67
CA HIS A 192 -13.82 48.38 -41.26
C HIS A 192 -13.56 48.60 -39.76
N ILE A 193 -12.67 47.81 -39.18
CA ILE A 193 -12.17 48.03 -37.82
C ILE A 193 -10.65 48.05 -37.77
N VAL A 194 -10.10 48.78 -36.80
CA VAL A 194 -8.67 48.78 -36.44
C VAL A 194 -8.57 48.64 -34.92
N LEU A 195 -8.24 47.44 -34.45
CA LEU A 195 -8.05 47.16 -33.03
C LEU A 195 -6.56 47.15 -32.70
N LEU A 196 -6.14 48.03 -31.80
CA LEU A 196 -4.83 48.01 -31.17
C LEU A 196 -4.81 47.00 -30.03
N ARG A 197 -3.81 46.13 -30.03
CA ARG A 197 -3.44 45.29 -28.88
C ARG A 197 -2.09 45.76 -28.36
N HIS A 198 -1.99 46.08 -27.07
CA HIS A 198 -0.76 46.53 -26.43
C HIS A 198 -0.51 45.73 -25.15
N HIS A 199 0.46 44.81 -25.18
CA HIS A 199 0.85 44.05 -24.01
C HIS A 199 1.78 44.89 -23.14
N ILE A 200 1.28 45.33 -21.99
CA ILE A 200 1.99 46.26 -21.10
C ILE A 200 3.34 45.71 -20.63
N PRO A 201 3.45 44.46 -20.14
CA PRO A 201 4.72 43.96 -19.62
C PRO A 201 5.85 43.83 -20.65
N SER A 202 5.53 43.47 -21.91
CA SER A 202 6.56 43.27 -22.94
C SER A 202 6.69 44.42 -23.93
N GLY A 203 5.80 45.42 -23.87
CA GLY A 203 5.71 46.53 -24.82
C GLY A 203 5.29 46.14 -26.25
N LYS A 204 4.99 44.86 -26.51
CA LYS A 204 4.63 44.37 -27.86
C LYS A 204 3.26 44.92 -28.28
N ARG A 205 3.15 45.30 -29.55
CA ARG A 205 1.92 45.89 -30.12
C ARG A 205 1.53 45.18 -31.40
N LEU A 206 0.24 44.94 -31.58
CA LEU A 206 -0.35 44.43 -32.82
C LEU A 206 -1.51 45.32 -33.27
N LEU A 207 -1.66 45.47 -34.58
CA LEU A 207 -2.85 46.06 -35.20
C LEU A 207 -3.66 44.97 -35.89
N ILE A 208 -4.87 44.74 -35.39
CA ILE A 208 -5.84 43.85 -36.04
C ILE A 208 -6.71 44.71 -36.93
N ILE A 209 -6.63 44.49 -38.23
CA ILE A 209 -7.33 45.30 -39.22
C ILE A 209 -8.26 44.39 -40.02
N ALA A 210 -9.53 44.74 -40.13
CA ALA A 210 -10.50 43.94 -40.88
C ALA A 210 -11.44 44.81 -41.73
N ASN A 211 -11.62 44.41 -42.99
CA ASN A 211 -12.69 44.91 -43.85
C ASN A 211 -13.94 44.05 -43.65
N LEU A 212 -15.06 44.67 -43.30
CA LEU A 212 -16.32 43.99 -43.04
C LEU A 212 -17.25 44.01 -44.27
N ASP A 213 -16.85 44.68 -45.35
CA ASP A 213 -17.61 44.75 -46.60
C ASP A 213 -17.41 43.54 -47.51
N GLU A 214 -18.49 43.18 -48.22
CA GLU A 214 -18.52 42.03 -49.14
C GLU A 214 -17.92 42.30 -50.51
N LYS A 215 -18.07 43.54 -51.00
CA LYS A 215 -17.77 43.89 -52.40
C LYS A 215 -16.86 45.11 -52.53
N VAL A 216 -16.74 45.90 -51.48
CA VAL A 216 -16.08 47.20 -51.52
C VAL A 216 -14.70 47.09 -50.88
N GLN A 217 -13.68 47.60 -51.58
CA GLN A 217 -12.38 47.85 -50.98
C GLN A 217 -12.49 49.05 -50.05
N THR A 218 -12.05 48.90 -48.81
CA THR A 218 -12.24 49.91 -47.78
C THR A 218 -10.88 50.40 -47.29
N PRO A 219 -10.60 51.72 -47.31
CA PRO A 219 -9.39 52.26 -46.73
C PRO A 219 -9.53 52.24 -45.20
N ALA A 220 -8.75 51.39 -44.53
CA ALA A 220 -8.64 51.43 -43.07
C ALA A 220 -7.69 52.55 -42.65
N ILE A 221 -8.14 53.45 -41.79
CA ILE A 221 -7.40 54.64 -41.36
C ILE A 221 -7.28 54.63 -39.84
N TRP A 222 -6.11 54.98 -39.31
CA TRP A 222 -5.89 55.15 -37.87
C TRP A 222 -4.80 56.18 -37.58
N ASP A 223 -4.81 56.72 -36.37
CA ASP A 223 -3.79 57.66 -35.90
C ASP A 223 -2.57 56.94 -35.29
N ARG A 224 -1.37 57.30 -35.74
CA ARG A 224 -0.10 56.67 -35.34
C ARG A 224 0.29 57.00 -33.90
N GLN A 225 -0.07 58.19 -33.41
CA GLN A 225 0.21 58.58 -32.02
C GLN A 225 -0.66 57.77 -31.06
N THR A 226 -1.94 57.58 -31.40
CA THR A 226 -2.89 56.76 -30.65
C THR A 226 -2.50 55.28 -30.67
N ALA A 227 -2.00 54.78 -31.81
CA ALA A 227 -1.41 53.44 -31.90
C ALA A 227 -0.09 53.32 -31.13
N GLY A 228 0.63 54.44 -30.96
CA GLY A 228 2.03 54.56 -30.56
C GLY A 228 2.94 53.59 -31.32
N ILE A 229 2.72 53.50 -32.63
CA ILE A 229 3.53 52.71 -33.57
C ILE A 229 3.99 53.66 -34.67
N ASP A 230 5.31 53.84 -34.77
CA ASP A 230 5.91 54.72 -35.79
C ASP A 230 6.40 53.96 -37.04
N ALA A 231 6.06 52.67 -37.16
CA ALA A 231 6.43 51.84 -38.31
C ALA A 231 5.55 52.14 -39.55
N THR A 232 6.18 52.12 -40.72
CA THR A 232 5.50 52.18 -42.04
C THR A 232 5.49 50.84 -42.77
N LYS A 233 6.31 49.90 -42.30
CA LYS A 233 6.39 48.52 -42.79
C LYS A 233 5.99 47.59 -41.66
N PHE A 234 5.04 46.72 -41.95
CA PHE A 234 4.53 45.73 -41.03
C PHE A 234 4.70 44.33 -41.61
N VAL A 235 4.79 43.33 -40.75
CA VAL A 235 4.62 41.94 -41.17
C VAL A 235 3.22 41.49 -40.78
N ASP A 236 2.47 40.92 -41.72
CA ASP A 236 1.21 40.27 -41.42
C ASP A 236 1.47 38.86 -40.87
N LEU A 237 1.16 38.66 -39.59
CA LEU A 237 1.41 37.42 -38.89
C LEU A 237 0.50 36.26 -39.38
N LEU A 238 -0.59 36.56 -40.10
CA LEU A 238 -1.45 35.55 -40.71
C LEU A 238 -0.82 34.93 -41.97
N THR A 239 -0.24 35.76 -42.84
CA THR A 239 0.23 35.34 -44.17
C THR A 239 1.76 35.34 -44.35
N ASP A 240 2.53 35.86 -43.38
CA ASP A 240 3.99 36.08 -43.49
C ASP A 240 4.36 37.03 -44.65
N THR A 241 3.49 38.01 -44.93
CA THR A 241 3.73 39.01 -45.99
C THR A 241 4.08 40.36 -45.41
N LEU A 242 4.97 41.07 -46.10
CA LEU A 242 5.31 42.45 -45.75
C LEU A 242 4.22 43.38 -46.29
N VAL A 243 3.67 44.21 -45.40
CA VAL A 243 2.61 45.18 -45.71
C VAL A 243 3.15 46.58 -45.48
N GLU A 244 3.20 47.37 -46.55
CA GLU A 244 3.55 48.79 -46.47
C GLU A 244 2.28 49.64 -46.33
N VAL A 245 2.28 50.53 -45.33
CA VAL A 245 1.13 51.37 -44.99
C VAL A 245 1.40 52.80 -45.48
N LYS A 246 0.39 53.41 -46.13
CA LYS A 246 0.50 54.79 -46.61
C LYS A 246 0.34 55.76 -45.45
N THR A 247 1.23 56.73 -45.32
CA THR A 247 1.19 57.71 -44.23
C THR A 247 0.91 59.11 -44.76
N SER A 248 0.08 59.86 -44.05
CA SER A 248 -0.22 61.28 -44.32
C SER A 248 -0.38 62.01 -42.98
N GLY A 249 0.63 62.82 -42.63
CA GLY A 249 0.70 63.44 -41.30
C GLY A 249 0.80 62.39 -40.19
N SER A 250 -0.04 62.51 -39.15
CA SER A 250 -0.14 61.52 -38.06
C SER A 250 -0.97 60.28 -38.43
N LYS A 251 -1.63 60.27 -39.61
CA LYS A 251 -2.53 59.18 -40.00
C LYS A 251 -1.82 58.14 -40.87
N SER A 252 -2.14 56.89 -40.59
CA SER A 252 -1.80 55.72 -41.40
C SER A 252 -3.04 55.22 -42.12
N SER A 253 -2.88 54.75 -43.35
CA SER A 253 -3.98 54.19 -44.15
C SER A 253 -3.55 52.97 -44.97
N LEU A 254 -4.41 51.96 -45.04
CA LEU A 254 -4.21 50.73 -45.81
C LEU A 254 -5.49 50.36 -46.54
N LEU A 255 -5.39 50.13 -47.86
CA LEU A 255 -6.55 49.72 -48.67
C LEU A 255 -6.75 48.21 -48.55
N LEU A 256 -7.90 47.79 -48.03
CA LEU A 256 -8.20 46.39 -47.78
C LEU A 256 -9.11 45.79 -48.86
N GLN A 257 -8.84 44.55 -49.25
CA GLN A 257 -9.76 43.77 -50.07
C GLN A 257 -11.05 43.44 -49.29
N PRO A 258 -12.17 43.16 -49.98
CA PRO A 258 -13.40 42.72 -49.32
C PRO A 258 -13.15 41.52 -48.41
N TYR A 259 -13.69 41.56 -47.19
CA TYR A 259 -13.47 40.55 -46.15
C TYR A 259 -12.00 40.25 -45.76
N GLN A 260 -11.04 41.11 -46.11
CA GLN A 260 -9.64 40.92 -45.72
C GLN A 260 -9.44 41.20 -44.22
N VAL A 261 -8.70 40.32 -43.54
CA VAL A 261 -8.24 40.50 -42.16
C VAL A 261 -6.72 40.42 -42.13
N LEU A 262 -6.08 41.32 -41.39
CA LEU A 262 -4.63 41.37 -41.22
C LEU A 262 -4.30 41.45 -39.72
N CYS A 263 -3.22 40.77 -39.32
CA CYS A 263 -2.64 40.86 -37.98
C CYS A 263 -1.24 41.47 -38.11
N LEU A 264 -1.17 42.80 -38.08
CA LEU A 264 0.06 43.53 -38.40
C LEU A 264 0.93 43.71 -37.16
N SER A 265 2.16 43.19 -37.22
CA SER A 265 3.21 43.50 -36.26
C SER A 265 4.18 44.55 -36.83
N PRO A 266 4.55 45.59 -36.05
CA PRO A 266 5.61 46.51 -36.41
C PRO A 266 7.02 45.89 -36.22
N ASP A 267 7.14 44.73 -35.57
CA ASP A 267 8.39 44.01 -35.35
C ASP A 267 8.46 42.78 -36.26
N SER A 268 9.35 42.81 -37.25
CA SER A 268 9.54 41.70 -38.18
C SER A 268 10.04 40.42 -37.52
N MET A 269 10.61 40.51 -36.31
CA MET A 269 11.05 39.34 -35.54
C MET A 269 9.90 38.57 -34.89
N ASP A 270 8.69 39.13 -34.76
CA ASP A 270 7.55 38.42 -34.16
C ASP A 270 7.15 37.18 -34.97
N MET A 271 7.45 37.16 -36.27
CA MET A 271 7.29 35.96 -37.10
C MET A 271 8.15 34.80 -36.62
N ASN A 272 9.28 35.03 -35.95
CA ASN A 272 10.12 33.97 -35.39
C ASN A 272 9.42 33.23 -34.25
N LEU A 273 8.47 33.86 -33.55
CA LEU A 273 7.66 33.20 -32.54
C LEU A 273 6.77 32.12 -33.18
N VAL A 274 6.25 32.39 -34.37
CA VAL A 274 5.26 31.54 -35.07
C VAL A 274 5.95 30.48 -35.94
N LYS A 275 7.10 30.82 -36.53
CA LYS A 275 7.85 29.96 -37.46
C LYS A 275 8.22 28.62 -36.81
N GLY A 276 7.82 27.53 -37.44
CA GLY A 276 8.13 26.16 -36.99
C GLY A 276 7.15 25.59 -35.95
N ILE A 277 6.41 26.42 -35.21
CA ILE A 277 5.42 25.98 -34.22
C ILE A 277 4.17 25.39 -34.88
N ASP A 278 3.74 25.93 -36.03
CA ASP A 278 2.58 25.41 -36.78
C ASP A 278 2.69 23.94 -37.22
N ARG A 279 3.91 23.37 -37.17
CA ARG A 279 4.17 21.96 -37.50
C ARG A 279 4.06 21.03 -36.28
N MET A 280 3.97 21.57 -35.06
CA MET A 280 3.78 20.78 -33.85
C MET A 280 2.33 20.26 -33.77
N LYS A 281 2.17 18.96 -33.51
CA LYS A 281 0.85 18.32 -33.40
C LYS A 281 0.08 18.78 -32.15
N LEU A 282 0.78 19.16 -31.08
CA LEU A 282 0.18 19.64 -29.84
C LEU A 282 1.05 20.76 -29.26
N LEU A 283 0.45 21.91 -28.96
CA LEU A 283 1.13 23.06 -28.38
C LEU A 283 0.58 23.33 -26.98
N PHE A 284 1.41 23.12 -25.96
CA PHE A 284 1.16 23.53 -24.58
C PHE A 284 2.05 24.75 -24.27
N PRO A 285 1.48 25.95 -24.04
CA PRO A 285 2.29 27.15 -23.87
C PRO A 285 3.18 27.07 -22.62
N GLU A 286 4.47 27.38 -22.79
CA GLU A 286 5.47 27.35 -21.72
C GLU A 286 5.05 28.17 -20.50
N ARG A 287 4.43 29.32 -20.76
CA ARG A 287 3.93 30.22 -19.73
C ARG A 287 2.90 29.55 -18.81
N ILE A 288 1.97 28.78 -19.38
CA ILE A 288 0.95 28.06 -18.60
C ILE A 288 1.60 26.96 -17.78
N ARG A 289 2.60 26.26 -18.35
CA ARG A 289 3.41 25.28 -17.61
C ARG A 289 4.07 25.91 -16.39
N GLN A 290 4.74 27.04 -16.58
CA GLN A 290 5.40 27.78 -15.50
C GLN A 290 4.42 28.26 -14.43
N GLN A 291 3.28 28.83 -14.82
CA GLN A 291 2.26 29.28 -13.86
C GLN A 291 1.71 28.13 -13.02
N ARG A 292 1.43 26.97 -13.63
CA ARG A 292 0.96 25.79 -12.90
C ARG A 292 2.02 25.26 -11.93
N MET A 293 3.29 25.28 -12.35
CA MET A 293 4.41 24.85 -11.51
C MET A 293 4.61 25.78 -10.31
N LYS A 294 4.53 27.10 -10.51
CA LYS A 294 4.55 28.10 -9.42
C LYS A 294 3.41 27.91 -8.44
N ALA A 295 2.18 27.71 -8.94
CA ALA A 295 1.03 27.43 -8.08
C ALA A 295 1.25 26.19 -7.22
N LYS A 296 1.77 25.10 -7.82
CA LYS A 296 2.08 23.88 -7.07
C LYS A 296 3.23 24.07 -6.06
N ALA A 297 4.24 24.87 -6.37
CA ALA A 297 5.30 25.23 -5.43
C ALA A 297 4.76 26.02 -4.23
N LEU A 298 3.79 26.92 -4.46
CA LEU A 298 3.09 27.64 -3.40
C LEU A 298 2.21 26.72 -2.55
N ASP A 299 1.58 25.69 -3.13
CA ASP A 299 0.85 24.67 -2.34
C ASP A 299 1.80 23.96 -1.35
N ILE A 300 3.00 23.58 -1.80
CA ILE A 300 4.02 22.93 -0.95
C ILE A 300 4.46 23.89 0.16
N PHE A 301 4.75 25.15 -0.20
CA PHE A 301 5.10 26.19 0.76
C PHE A 301 4.00 26.37 1.82
N GLN A 302 2.73 26.42 1.41
CA GLN A 302 1.60 26.58 2.33
C GLN A 302 1.51 25.43 3.34
N VAL A 303 1.78 24.19 2.93
CA VAL A 303 1.75 23.03 3.84
C VAL A 303 2.79 23.18 4.96
N TYR A 304 4.00 23.64 4.65
CA TYR A 304 5.08 23.73 5.63
C TYR A 304 5.12 25.07 6.40
N ALA A 305 4.83 26.18 5.73
CA ALA A 305 4.96 27.53 6.27
C ALA A 305 3.60 28.18 6.64
N GLY A 306 2.48 27.56 6.29
CA GLY A 306 1.15 28.12 6.46
C GLY A 306 0.85 29.27 5.49
N ILE A 307 -0.20 30.03 5.78
CA ILE A 307 -0.55 31.25 5.02
C ILE A 307 0.20 32.43 5.65
N ARG A 308 1.18 32.97 4.92
CA ARG A 308 2.00 34.11 5.37
C ARG A 308 2.58 34.88 4.17
N ASP A 309 3.28 35.97 4.46
CA ASP A 309 4.04 36.71 3.45
C ASP A 309 5.17 35.84 2.84
N ILE A 310 5.43 36.02 1.54
CA ILE A 310 6.37 35.23 0.75
C ILE A 310 7.66 35.99 0.42
N ASP A 311 7.95 37.14 1.04
CA ASP A 311 9.14 37.97 0.71
C ASP A 311 10.46 37.19 0.62
N ASP A 312 10.67 36.17 1.46
CA ASP A 312 11.88 35.31 1.46
C ASP A 312 11.77 34.07 0.53
N PHE A 313 10.65 33.86 -0.14
CA PHE A 313 10.37 32.72 -1.01
C PHE A 313 10.24 33.18 -2.46
N ASN A 314 11.10 32.67 -3.33
CA ASN A 314 11.07 32.95 -4.77
C ASN A 314 10.25 31.87 -5.51
N PRO A 315 9.01 32.16 -5.95
CA PRO A 315 8.16 31.16 -6.59
C PRO A 315 8.68 30.71 -7.96
N GLU A 316 9.36 31.61 -8.69
CA GLU A 316 9.99 31.29 -9.97
C GLU A 316 11.07 30.21 -9.80
N GLN A 317 11.97 30.41 -8.84
CA GLN A 317 13.03 29.44 -8.56
C GLN A 317 12.46 28.11 -8.07
N ALA A 318 11.51 28.15 -7.13
CA ALA A 318 10.87 26.94 -6.61
C ALA A 318 10.14 26.16 -7.72
N ALA A 319 9.55 26.84 -8.71
CA ALA A 319 8.94 26.18 -9.87
C ALA A 319 9.99 25.45 -10.73
N GLU A 320 11.18 26.01 -10.92
CA GLU A 320 12.26 25.35 -11.65
C GLU A 320 12.78 24.12 -10.88
N GLU A 321 12.95 24.23 -9.57
CA GLU A 321 13.36 23.14 -8.68
C GLU A 321 12.30 22.02 -8.65
N LEU A 322 11.01 22.37 -8.59
CA LEU A 322 9.90 21.43 -8.68
C LEU A 322 9.90 20.64 -10.00
N ALA A 323 10.25 21.30 -11.11
CA ALA A 323 10.32 20.66 -12.43
C ALA A 323 11.52 19.70 -12.56
N GLU A 324 12.57 19.88 -11.75
CA GLU A 324 13.74 18.99 -11.69
C GLU A 324 13.45 17.78 -10.80
N ASP A 325 13.12 18.03 -9.54
CA ASP A 325 12.87 16.98 -8.55
C ASP A 325 11.84 17.44 -7.49
N PRO A 326 10.57 17.05 -7.65
CA PRO A 326 9.52 17.39 -6.69
C PRO A 326 9.78 16.91 -5.27
N ALA A 327 10.44 15.75 -5.12
CA ALA A 327 10.72 15.20 -3.80
C ALA A 327 11.77 16.06 -3.09
N GLU A 328 12.83 16.44 -3.80
CA GLU A 328 13.88 17.32 -3.28
C GLU A 328 13.36 18.71 -2.89
N LEU A 329 12.47 19.30 -3.69
CA LEU A 329 11.83 20.58 -3.30
C LEU A 329 11.06 20.43 -1.98
N CYS A 330 10.24 19.38 -1.84
CA CYS A 330 9.52 19.11 -0.59
C CYS A 330 10.49 18.98 0.60
N ARG A 331 11.59 18.26 0.42
CA ARG A 331 12.65 18.11 1.44
C ARG A 331 13.28 19.46 1.81
N SER A 332 13.57 20.32 0.83
CA SER A 332 14.22 21.62 1.06
C SER A 332 13.33 22.61 1.83
N LEU A 333 12.01 22.54 1.61
CA LEU A 333 11.01 23.38 2.27
C LEU A 333 10.51 22.81 3.59
N ASN A 334 10.76 21.52 3.85
CA ASN A 334 10.44 20.89 5.13
C ASN A 334 11.25 21.57 6.25
N PRO A 335 10.61 22.02 7.35
CA PRO A 335 11.30 22.53 8.53
C PRO A 335 12.35 21.55 9.08
N ASP A 336 12.05 20.25 9.01
CA ASP A 336 13.00 19.17 9.25
C ASP A 336 13.69 18.78 7.93
N LYS A 337 14.71 19.57 7.55
CA LYS A 337 15.45 19.48 6.27
C LYS A 337 16.07 18.11 5.97
N HIS A 338 16.07 17.19 6.94
CA HIS A 338 16.62 15.85 6.79
C HIS A 338 15.61 14.86 6.23
N GLN A 339 14.29 15.09 6.35
CA GLN A 339 13.26 14.20 5.83
C GLN A 339 12.54 14.77 4.61
N THR A 340 12.33 13.95 3.58
CA THR A 340 11.58 14.36 2.39
C THR A 340 10.07 14.48 2.66
N ARG A 341 9.52 13.65 3.55
CA ARG A 341 8.07 13.51 3.83
C ARG A 341 7.22 13.33 2.54
N VAL A 342 7.74 12.55 1.60
CA VAL A 342 7.08 12.23 0.32
C VAL A 342 7.06 10.73 0.13
N ILE A 343 5.88 10.17 -0.14
CA ILE A 343 5.72 8.78 -0.59
C ILE A 343 5.58 8.76 -2.10
N THR A 344 6.46 8.01 -2.77
CA THR A 344 6.41 7.89 -4.24
C THR A 344 5.54 6.70 -4.67
N TRP A 345 4.59 6.97 -5.57
CA TRP A 345 3.80 5.99 -6.30
C TRP A 345 4.14 6.06 -7.79
N GLN A 346 4.61 4.96 -8.35
CA GLN A 346 5.11 4.87 -9.73
C GLN A 346 4.21 3.99 -10.60
N TRP A 347 3.75 4.53 -11.73
CA TRP A 347 3.07 3.79 -12.79
C TRP A 347 4.06 2.96 -13.63
N PRO A 348 3.71 1.73 -14.04
CA PRO A 348 2.60 0.90 -13.55
C PRO A 348 2.98 0.05 -12.32
N THR A 349 4.22 0.12 -11.84
CA THR A 349 4.81 -0.80 -10.84
C THR A 349 4.04 -0.87 -9.52
N ASN A 350 3.43 0.22 -9.06
CA ASN A 350 2.72 0.25 -7.78
C ASN A 350 1.22 -0.09 -7.89
N VAL A 351 0.71 -0.45 -9.08
CA VAL A 351 -0.71 -0.87 -9.25
C VAL A 351 -1.02 -2.13 -8.43
N LYS A 352 -0.03 -3.01 -8.24
CA LYS A 352 -0.19 -4.28 -7.52
C LYS A 352 0.06 -4.17 -6.01
N ARG A 353 0.10 -2.96 -5.44
CA ARG A 353 0.50 -2.74 -4.03
C ARG A 353 -0.47 -1.81 -3.32
N GLU A 354 -0.77 -2.10 -2.06
CA GLU A 354 -1.37 -1.13 -1.16
C GLU A 354 -0.27 -0.22 -0.59
N VAL A 355 -0.13 0.97 -1.15
CA VAL A 355 0.92 1.92 -0.74
C VAL A 355 0.50 2.63 0.55
N MET A 356 1.33 2.51 1.59
CA MET A 356 1.11 3.14 2.89
C MET A 356 1.56 4.60 2.87
N VAL A 357 0.68 5.52 3.29
CA VAL A 357 0.96 6.95 3.44
C VAL A 357 0.90 7.32 4.92
N PRO A 358 2.04 7.61 5.57
CA PRO A 358 2.06 8.10 6.95
C PRO A 358 1.42 9.49 7.08
N PRO A 359 1.05 9.91 8.31
CA PRO A 359 0.63 11.29 8.57
C PRO A 359 1.65 12.31 8.05
N GLU A 360 1.17 13.49 7.63
CA GLU A 360 1.99 14.62 7.17
C GLU A 360 2.84 14.36 5.91
N HIS A 361 2.65 13.23 5.22
CA HIS A 361 3.38 12.92 3.98
C HIS A 361 2.60 13.32 2.74
N PHE A 362 3.32 13.91 1.78
CA PHE A 362 2.83 14.08 0.42
C PHE A 362 2.78 12.74 -0.31
N LEU A 363 1.87 12.60 -1.28
CA LEU A 363 1.88 11.48 -2.23
C LEU A 363 2.31 11.99 -3.61
N LEU A 364 3.48 11.55 -4.07
CA LEU A 364 4.03 11.85 -5.39
C LEU A 364 3.72 10.71 -6.37
N VAL A 365 2.80 10.93 -7.29
CA VAL A 365 2.45 9.99 -8.36
C VAL A 365 3.28 10.30 -9.60
N ARG A 366 3.91 9.30 -10.23
CA ARG A 366 4.76 9.46 -11.44
C ARG A 366 4.38 8.52 -12.58
N ALA A 367 4.54 8.97 -13.82
CA ALA A 367 4.36 8.18 -15.04
C ALA A 367 5.11 8.80 -16.24
N ASP A 368 5.42 8.00 -17.26
CA ASP A 368 6.07 8.46 -18.50
C ASP A 368 5.12 9.17 -19.49
N SER A 369 3.83 9.23 -19.17
CA SER A 369 2.80 9.88 -19.97
C SER A 369 1.98 10.80 -19.07
N ALA A 370 1.40 11.86 -19.63
CA ALA A 370 0.50 12.74 -18.90
C ALA A 370 -0.69 11.95 -18.35
N PHE A 371 -1.19 12.35 -17.18
CA PHE A 371 -2.30 11.67 -16.52
C PHE A 371 -3.13 12.60 -15.63
N ARG A 372 -4.34 12.14 -15.29
CA ARG A 372 -5.13 12.67 -14.17
C ARG A 372 -5.18 11.64 -13.05
N ALA A 373 -5.09 12.09 -11.81
CA ALA A 373 -5.09 11.24 -10.62
C ALA A 373 -6.13 11.74 -9.60
N GLN A 374 -6.80 10.81 -8.92
CA GLN A 374 -7.83 11.12 -7.92
C GLN A 374 -7.67 10.19 -6.72
N ILE A 375 -7.69 10.72 -5.50
CA ILE A 375 -7.79 9.93 -4.27
C ILE A 375 -9.26 9.89 -3.86
N ASN A 376 -9.79 8.68 -3.70
CA ASN A 376 -11.21 8.45 -3.43
C ASN A 376 -11.41 7.63 -2.15
N ASP A 377 -12.38 8.05 -1.35
CA ASP A 377 -12.99 7.24 -0.28
C ASP A 377 -14.29 6.65 -0.84
N LYS A 378 -14.26 5.37 -1.19
CA LYS A 378 -15.35 4.67 -1.90
C LYS A 378 -15.75 5.44 -3.18
N ASP A 379 -16.94 6.03 -3.20
CA ASP A 379 -17.49 6.79 -4.33
C ASP A 379 -17.27 8.31 -4.23
N ARG A 380 -16.63 8.78 -3.15
CA ARG A 380 -16.34 10.19 -2.90
C ARG A 380 -14.89 10.51 -3.26
N THR A 381 -14.69 11.42 -4.20
CA THR A 381 -13.39 12.03 -4.47
C THR A 381 -13.01 12.98 -3.33
N LEU A 382 -11.85 12.77 -2.73
CA LEU A 382 -11.30 13.62 -1.67
C LEU A 382 -10.44 14.74 -2.24
N ILE A 383 -9.56 14.39 -3.18
CA ILE A 383 -8.65 15.30 -3.86
C ILE A 383 -8.34 14.74 -5.25
N HIS A 384 -8.01 15.62 -6.20
CA HIS A 384 -7.58 15.26 -7.54
C HIS A 384 -6.47 16.18 -8.00
N GLU A 385 -5.62 15.66 -8.88
CA GLU A 385 -4.48 16.37 -9.45
C GLU A 385 -4.34 16.02 -10.93
N GLU A 386 -3.89 16.99 -11.72
CA GLU A 386 -3.43 16.77 -13.08
C GLU A 386 -1.90 16.73 -13.11
N SER A 387 -1.33 15.87 -13.95
CA SER A 387 0.12 15.72 -14.00
C SER A 387 0.82 16.94 -14.61
N LEU A 388 1.93 17.35 -14.00
CA LEU A 388 2.87 18.34 -14.50
C LEU A 388 4.10 17.63 -15.10
N PRO A 389 4.71 18.19 -16.16
CA PRO A 389 5.89 17.60 -16.79
C PRO A 389 7.16 17.87 -15.96
N LEU A 390 8.07 16.90 -15.94
CA LEU A 390 9.44 17.02 -15.44
C LEU A 390 10.39 17.35 -16.58
N LYS A 391 11.58 17.88 -16.26
CA LYS A 391 12.61 18.18 -17.28
C LYS A 391 13.13 16.95 -18.01
N ASN A 392 13.05 15.77 -17.39
CA ASN A 392 13.42 14.50 -18.02
C ASN A 392 12.36 13.94 -19.00
N GLY A 393 11.24 14.64 -19.20
CA GLY A 393 10.16 14.25 -20.12
C GLY A 393 9.07 13.36 -19.53
N SER A 394 9.24 12.87 -18.29
CA SER A 394 8.18 12.18 -17.54
C SER A 394 7.23 13.17 -16.85
N PHE A 395 6.19 12.67 -16.20
CA PHE A 395 5.14 13.48 -15.58
C PHE A 395 4.93 13.09 -14.12
N PHE A 396 4.50 14.06 -13.30
CA PHE A 396 4.19 13.84 -11.89
C PHE A 396 2.91 14.56 -11.45
N ALA A 397 2.24 14.04 -10.43
CA ALA A 397 1.19 14.73 -9.68
C ALA A 397 1.53 14.64 -8.19
N LEU A 398 1.42 15.75 -7.47
CA LEU A 398 1.80 15.83 -6.06
C LEU A 398 0.57 16.19 -5.22
N PHE A 399 0.14 15.26 -4.38
CA PHE A 399 -0.97 15.47 -3.46
C PHE A 399 -0.45 15.95 -2.11
N ALA A 400 -1.01 17.04 -1.61
CA ALA A 400 -0.79 17.51 -0.24
C ALA A 400 -1.25 16.46 0.80
N PRO A 401 -0.66 16.45 2.01
CA PRO A 401 -1.08 15.54 3.07
C PRO A 401 -2.58 15.69 3.37
N LEU A 402 -3.29 14.57 3.47
CA LEU A 402 -4.68 14.55 3.94
C LEU A 402 -4.74 14.70 5.47
N PRO A 403 -5.89 15.12 6.04
CA PRO A 403 -6.06 15.13 7.49
C PRO A 403 -5.74 13.76 8.10
N GLU A 404 -5.05 13.77 9.23
CA GLU A 404 -4.66 12.54 9.91
C GLU A 404 -5.89 11.70 10.28
N PRO A 405 -5.95 10.43 9.86
CA PRO A 405 -7.09 9.58 10.17
C PRO A 405 -6.98 9.00 11.59
N VAL A 406 -8.12 8.81 12.27
CA VAL A 406 -8.16 8.19 13.61
C VAL A 406 -7.91 6.68 13.56
N THR A 407 -8.26 6.03 12.45
CA THR A 407 -8.03 4.60 12.20
C THR A 407 -7.42 4.43 10.81
N PHE A 408 -6.90 3.25 10.49
CA PHE A 408 -6.50 2.94 9.11
C PHE A 408 -7.60 3.33 8.11
N GLN A 409 -7.25 4.12 7.10
CA GLN A 409 -8.17 4.61 6.08
C GLN A 409 -7.77 4.04 4.71
N PRO A 410 -8.43 2.95 4.25
CA PRO A 410 -8.22 2.41 2.91
C PRO A 410 -8.83 3.38 1.89
N LEU A 411 -8.02 3.84 0.94
CA LEU A 411 -8.42 4.76 -0.12
C LEU A 411 -8.06 4.18 -1.49
N THR A 412 -8.65 4.73 -2.55
CA THR A 412 -8.38 4.31 -3.93
C THR A 412 -7.78 5.45 -4.74
N LEU A 413 -6.60 5.23 -5.31
CA LEU A 413 -6.01 6.08 -6.34
C LEU A 413 -6.60 5.70 -7.71
N SER A 414 -7.44 6.55 -8.29
CA SER A 414 -7.96 6.39 -9.64
C SER A 414 -7.11 7.20 -10.62
N LEU A 415 -6.65 6.57 -11.71
CA LEU A 415 -5.78 7.17 -12.71
C LEU A 415 -6.43 7.10 -14.09
N ALA A 416 -6.29 8.19 -14.86
CA ALA A 416 -6.52 8.23 -16.30
C ALA A 416 -5.21 8.63 -16.98
N ILE A 417 -4.51 7.65 -17.58
CA ILE A 417 -3.20 7.83 -18.20
C ILE A 417 -3.37 7.99 -19.71
N TYR A 418 -2.86 9.07 -20.28
CA TYR A 418 -3.01 9.42 -21.69
C TYR A 418 -1.81 8.91 -22.51
N THR A 419 -1.77 7.60 -22.78
CA THR A 419 -0.71 7.06 -23.65
C THR A 419 -0.96 7.42 -25.12
N PRO A 420 0.06 7.42 -25.98
CA PRO A 420 -0.09 7.79 -27.40
C PRO A 420 -1.15 6.98 -28.17
N GLU A 421 -1.41 5.74 -27.75
CA GLU A 421 -2.35 4.82 -28.39
C GLU A 421 -3.78 4.95 -27.85
N LYS A 422 -3.94 5.00 -26.52
CA LYS A 422 -5.24 5.04 -25.85
C LYS A 422 -5.15 5.57 -24.43
N THR A 423 -6.26 6.11 -23.92
CA THR A 423 -6.40 6.42 -22.50
C THR A 423 -6.57 5.13 -21.70
N GLN A 424 -5.75 4.93 -20.66
CA GLN A 424 -5.85 3.80 -19.74
C GLN A 424 -6.41 4.25 -18.40
N HIS A 425 -7.43 3.54 -17.91
CA HIS A 425 -8.00 3.77 -16.59
C HIS A 425 -7.57 2.67 -15.62
N LYS A 426 -7.03 3.06 -14.47
CA LYS A 426 -6.65 2.12 -13.40
C LYS A 426 -7.02 2.63 -12.03
N LYS A 427 -7.21 1.68 -11.12
CA LYS A 427 -7.38 1.90 -9.69
C LYS A 427 -6.24 1.20 -8.97
N ALA A 428 -5.70 1.84 -7.95
CA ALA A 428 -4.68 1.27 -7.07
C ALA A 428 -5.04 1.54 -5.61
N ALA A 429 -4.62 0.65 -4.72
CA ALA A 429 -4.91 0.73 -3.30
C ALA A 429 -3.93 1.67 -2.59
N LEU A 430 -4.46 2.54 -1.72
CA LEU A 430 -3.70 3.36 -0.80
C LEU A 430 -4.17 3.07 0.63
N LEU A 431 -3.26 3.14 1.59
CA LEU A 431 -3.57 3.03 3.01
C LEU A 431 -3.02 4.24 3.76
N TYR A 432 -3.90 5.14 4.18
CA TYR A 432 -3.51 6.25 5.05
C TYR A 432 -3.46 5.74 6.49
N LEU A 433 -2.32 5.97 7.14
CA LEU A 433 -2.00 5.43 8.46
C LEU A 433 -2.40 6.43 9.56
N PRO A 434 -2.98 5.98 10.68
CA PRO A 434 -3.18 6.83 11.85
C PRO A 434 -1.86 7.03 12.60
N ALA A 435 -1.78 8.03 13.50
CA ALA A 435 -0.70 8.08 14.47
C ALA A 435 -0.72 6.85 15.39
N ALA A 436 0.46 6.52 15.92
CA ALA A 436 0.68 5.32 16.71
C ALA A 436 -0.14 5.28 18.00
N GLU A 437 -0.39 6.44 18.63
CA GLU A 437 -1.24 6.56 19.82
C GLU A 437 -2.70 6.17 19.59
N ASN A 438 -3.19 6.23 18.34
CA ASN A 438 -4.57 5.90 17.99
C ASN A 438 -4.76 4.40 17.67
N LEU A 439 -3.68 3.60 17.67
CA LEU A 439 -3.73 2.19 17.34
C LEU A 439 -4.29 1.35 18.49
N SER A 440 -5.10 0.34 18.13
CA SER A 440 -5.61 -0.63 19.09
C SER A 440 -5.69 -2.03 18.48
N VAL A 441 -5.28 -3.02 19.27
CA VAL A 441 -5.46 -4.43 18.97
C VAL A 441 -6.75 -4.91 19.61
N LYS A 442 -7.67 -5.39 18.78
CA LYS A 442 -9.00 -5.83 19.15
C LYS A 442 -8.93 -7.10 19.98
N ARG A 443 -9.74 -7.11 21.02
CA ARG A 443 -10.02 -8.30 21.83
C ARG A 443 -11.39 -8.89 21.55
N ARG A 444 -12.20 -8.16 20.78
CA ARG A 444 -13.62 -8.43 20.59
C ARG A 444 -13.99 -8.17 19.15
N TYR A 445 -14.72 -9.13 18.59
CA TYR A 445 -15.16 -9.13 17.21
C TYR A 445 -16.68 -9.27 17.18
N SER A 446 -17.33 -8.35 16.49
CA SER A 446 -18.77 -8.34 16.25
C SER A 446 -19.15 -9.31 15.13
N ARG A 447 -20.41 -9.72 15.09
CA ARG A 447 -20.96 -10.54 14.01
C ARG A 447 -20.62 -10.02 12.62
N SER A 448 -20.76 -8.72 12.37
CA SER A 448 -20.48 -8.15 11.04
C SER A 448 -19.03 -8.35 10.63
N GLU A 449 -18.07 -8.28 11.55
CA GLU A 449 -16.66 -8.52 11.24
C GLU A 449 -16.40 -10.01 10.97
N LEU A 450 -16.99 -10.89 11.78
CA LEU A 450 -16.87 -12.35 11.69
C LEU A 450 -17.46 -12.93 10.38
N LEU A 451 -18.39 -12.21 9.73
CA LEU A 451 -18.96 -12.62 8.45
C LEU A 451 -18.05 -12.34 7.24
N HIS A 452 -17.11 -11.40 7.36
CA HIS A 452 -16.29 -10.97 6.22
C HIS A 452 -14.89 -11.59 6.21
N GLN A 453 -14.42 -12.13 7.33
CA GLN A 453 -13.05 -12.61 7.48
C GLN A 453 -13.01 -13.87 8.35
N PRO A 454 -12.42 -14.99 7.87
CA PRO A 454 -12.19 -16.14 8.73
C PRO A 454 -11.13 -15.79 9.77
N LEU A 455 -11.45 -16.04 11.05
CA LEU A 455 -10.53 -15.84 12.18
C LEU A 455 -10.19 -17.18 12.82
N LEU A 456 -8.98 -17.29 13.34
CA LEU A 456 -8.47 -18.43 14.09
C LEU A 456 -8.12 -18.00 15.52
N LEU A 457 -8.37 -18.90 16.47
CA LEU A 457 -7.85 -18.84 17.83
C LEU A 457 -6.70 -19.84 17.97
N LEU A 458 -5.57 -19.36 18.52
CA LEU A 458 -4.46 -20.21 18.96
C LEU A 458 -4.39 -20.24 20.49
N GLY A 459 -4.24 -21.43 21.04
CA GLY A 459 -3.80 -21.66 22.41
C GLY A 459 -2.64 -22.67 22.45
N THR A 460 -1.76 -22.51 23.42
CA THR A 460 -0.56 -23.34 23.60
C THR A 460 -0.42 -23.74 25.07
N ASN A 461 0.36 -24.78 25.34
CA ASN A 461 0.53 -25.30 26.72
C ASN A 461 1.97 -25.21 27.24
N GLY A 462 2.86 -24.46 26.60
CA GLY A 462 4.25 -24.33 27.02
C GLY A 462 5.10 -25.60 26.92
N ARG A 463 4.58 -26.70 26.34
CA ARG A 463 5.33 -27.92 26.02
C ARG A 463 5.25 -28.32 24.54
N GLY A 464 4.69 -27.48 23.67
CA GLY A 464 4.61 -27.74 22.23
C GLY A 464 3.26 -28.27 21.74
N GLY A 465 2.32 -28.59 22.63
CA GLY A 465 0.92 -28.87 22.27
C GLY A 465 0.16 -27.59 21.91
N MET A 466 -0.89 -27.72 21.10
CA MET A 466 -1.68 -26.58 20.61
C MET A 466 -3.18 -26.87 20.54
N MET A 467 -3.93 -25.78 20.62
CA MET A 467 -5.33 -25.63 20.24
C MET A 467 -5.37 -24.62 19.10
N ARG A 468 -5.88 -25.01 17.92
CA ARG A 468 -5.99 -24.14 16.74
C ARG A 468 -7.40 -24.27 16.16
N ILE A 469 -8.26 -23.32 16.51
CA ILE A 469 -9.71 -23.43 16.27
C ILE A 469 -10.21 -22.28 15.39
N PRO A 470 -10.95 -22.59 14.30
CA PRO A 470 -11.76 -21.60 13.60
C PRO A 470 -12.79 -20.93 14.51
N VAL A 471 -12.78 -19.59 14.55
CA VAL A 471 -13.78 -18.81 15.29
C VAL A 471 -15.20 -19.07 14.77
N SER A 472 -15.34 -19.42 13.48
CA SER A 472 -16.56 -20.00 12.95
C SER A 472 -16.77 -21.40 13.53
N TRP A 473 -17.47 -21.49 14.67
CA TRP A 473 -17.66 -22.73 15.43
C TRP A 473 -18.13 -23.89 14.55
N GLY A 474 -17.48 -25.05 14.69
CA GLY A 474 -17.78 -26.28 13.94
C GLY A 474 -17.23 -26.34 12.50
N LYS A 475 -16.65 -25.24 11.99
CA LYS A 475 -15.98 -25.21 10.67
C LYS A 475 -14.54 -25.69 10.75
N LEU A 476 -14.05 -26.13 9.61
CA LEU A 476 -12.70 -26.64 9.37
C LEU A 476 -12.24 -26.13 8.00
N TYR A 477 -11.15 -25.37 7.97
CA TYR A 477 -10.54 -24.77 6.79
C TYR A 477 -9.24 -25.44 6.38
N SER A 478 -8.52 -26.02 7.35
CA SER A 478 -7.22 -26.66 7.15
C SER A 478 -7.11 -27.98 7.91
N GLN A 479 -6.29 -28.93 7.43
CA GLN A 479 -5.93 -30.16 8.14
C GLN A 479 -5.29 -29.91 9.52
N TYR A 480 -4.81 -28.70 9.78
CA TYR A 480 -4.22 -28.31 11.07
C TYR A 480 -5.24 -27.75 12.07
N ASP A 481 -6.52 -27.61 11.70
CA ASP A 481 -7.57 -27.21 12.63
C ASP A 481 -7.83 -28.34 13.62
N ALA A 482 -7.63 -28.05 14.91
CA ALA A 482 -7.82 -28.98 16.00
C ALA A 482 -8.19 -28.25 17.30
N ILE A 483 -9.20 -28.77 18.00
CA ILE A 483 -9.46 -28.36 19.37
C ILE A 483 -8.30 -28.77 20.27
N LEU A 484 -7.75 -29.97 20.10
CA LEU A 484 -6.58 -30.41 20.87
C LEU A 484 -5.63 -31.25 20.01
N SER A 485 -4.41 -30.74 19.92
CA SER A 485 -3.27 -31.40 19.30
C SER A 485 -2.12 -31.49 20.32
N ALA A 486 -1.69 -32.70 20.63
CA ALA A 486 -0.76 -32.97 21.72
C ALA A 486 0.69 -33.02 21.25
N ASN A 487 1.60 -32.59 22.13
CA ASN A 487 2.97 -33.10 22.14
C ASN A 487 3.08 -34.17 23.24
N PHE A 488 3.30 -35.44 22.88
CA PHE A 488 3.32 -36.53 23.84
C PHE A 488 4.55 -36.48 24.76
N ASN A 489 5.68 -36.00 24.26
CA ASN A 489 6.91 -35.93 25.05
C ASN A 489 6.83 -34.78 26.07
N PRO A 490 6.91 -35.06 27.39
CA PRO A 490 6.76 -34.03 28.43
C PRO A 490 8.00 -33.14 28.59
N HIS A 491 9.12 -33.51 27.96
CA HIS A 491 10.41 -32.87 28.16
C HIS A 491 10.94 -32.14 26.94
N ILE A 492 10.61 -32.58 25.73
CA ILE A 492 11.09 -31.97 24.48
C ILE A 492 9.93 -31.80 23.49
N PRO A 493 9.95 -30.75 22.65
CA PRO A 493 8.97 -30.59 21.59
C PRO A 493 9.20 -31.60 20.46
N GLU A 494 8.12 -32.27 20.05
CA GLU A 494 8.06 -33.18 18.91
C GLU A 494 6.86 -32.83 18.02
N ASP A 495 6.75 -33.55 16.91
CA ASP A 495 5.60 -33.48 16.00
C ASP A 495 4.29 -33.62 16.76
N ARG A 496 3.35 -32.72 16.45
CA ARG A 496 2.06 -32.68 17.13
C ARG A 496 1.13 -33.78 16.61
N TRP A 497 0.38 -34.39 17.52
CA TRP A 497 -0.59 -35.42 17.20
C TRP A 497 -2.01 -34.90 17.40
N ILE A 498 -2.84 -34.91 16.34
CA ILE A 498 -4.22 -34.44 16.41
C ILE A 498 -5.11 -35.61 16.83
N MET A 499 -5.88 -35.40 17.91
CA MET A 499 -6.90 -36.36 18.33
C MET A 499 -8.31 -35.79 18.52
N PHE A 500 -8.45 -34.48 18.72
CA PHE A 500 -9.76 -33.83 18.84
C PHE A 500 -9.86 -32.64 17.89
N SER A 501 -10.63 -32.80 16.81
CA SER A 501 -10.60 -31.87 15.67
C SER A 501 -11.65 -30.78 15.75
N ARG A 502 -12.90 -31.15 16.00
CA ARG A 502 -14.00 -30.19 16.22
C ARG A 502 -15.04 -30.74 17.17
N CYS A 503 -15.85 -29.85 17.72
CA CYS A 503 -17.03 -30.20 18.51
C CYS A 503 -18.25 -29.51 17.91
N ARG A 504 -19.17 -30.28 17.33
CA ARG A 504 -20.47 -29.76 16.86
C ARG A 504 -21.42 -29.66 18.04
N ALA A 505 -22.32 -28.70 18.02
CA ALA A 505 -23.19 -28.44 19.17
C ALA A 505 -24.61 -28.04 18.76
N TRP A 506 -25.60 -28.44 19.56
CA TRP A 506 -27.01 -28.10 19.38
C TRP A 506 -27.65 -27.70 20.71
N VAL A 507 -28.68 -26.85 20.60
CA VAL A 507 -29.69 -26.69 21.64
C VAL A 507 -30.92 -27.48 21.20
N ASP A 508 -31.42 -28.34 22.09
CA ASP A 508 -32.72 -28.97 21.93
C ASP A 508 -33.68 -28.50 23.04
N TYR A 509 -34.87 -28.08 22.63
CA TYR A 509 -35.93 -27.63 23.53
C TYR A 509 -37.30 -27.91 22.92
N GLN A 510 -38.11 -28.75 23.56
CA GLN A 510 -39.47 -29.10 23.13
C GLN A 510 -39.54 -29.56 21.65
N ASP A 511 -38.69 -30.53 21.29
CA ASP A 511 -38.57 -31.09 19.94
C ASP A 511 -38.09 -30.10 18.86
N TYR A 512 -37.68 -28.88 19.26
CA TYR A 512 -37.00 -27.93 18.40
C TYR A 512 -35.48 -28.01 18.63
N SER A 513 -34.78 -28.52 17.62
CA SER A 513 -33.32 -28.63 17.62
C SER A 513 -32.69 -27.56 16.73
N GLN A 514 -31.73 -26.81 17.28
CA GLN A 514 -31.00 -25.76 16.59
C GLN A 514 -29.49 -25.98 16.72
N GLU A 515 -28.81 -26.12 15.58
CA GLU A 515 -27.35 -26.17 15.53
C GLU A 515 -26.73 -24.82 15.97
N ILE A 516 -25.76 -24.88 16.86
CA ILE A 516 -24.95 -23.75 17.30
C ILE A 516 -23.81 -23.58 16.29
N SER A 517 -23.97 -22.63 15.38
CA SER A 517 -23.02 -22.35 14.31
C SER A 517 -22.75 -20.84 14.20
N SER A 518 -21.98 -20.44 13.17
CA SER A 518 -21.75 -19.03 12.84
C SER A 518 -23.05 -18.24 12.60
N VAL A 519 -24.15 -18.92 12.24
CA VAL A 519 -25.47 -18.28 12.09
C VAL A 519 -26.00 -17.77 13.42
N CYS A 520 -25.70 -18.44 14.53
CA CYS A 520 -26.09 -18.03 15.89
C CYS A 520 -25.05 -17.12 16.56
N LEU A 521 -23.85 -16.98 15.98
CA LEU A 521 -22.74 -16.26 16.59
C LEU A 521 -22.97 -14.74 16.55
N ASP A 522 -23.02 -14.12 17.73
CA ASP A 522 -23.19 -12.67 17.89
C ASP A 522 -21.83 -11.96 18.01
N ARG A 523 -20.89 -12.57 18.75
CA ARG A 523 -19.56 -12.00 18.97
C ARG A 523 -18.56 -13.06 19.43
N PHE A 524 -17.28 -12.77 19.21
CA PHE A 524 -16.14 -13.53 19.72
C PHE A 524 -15.23 -12.64 20.57
N HIS A 525 -14.60 -13.20 21.60
CA HIS A 525 -13.65 -12.53 22.48
C HIS A 525 -12.43 -13.43 22.76
N THR A 526 -11.26 -12.81 22.90
CA THR A 526 -10.03 -13.47 23.36
C THR A 526 -9.26 -12.56 24.31
N ASN A 527 -8.53 -13.18 25.25
CA ASN A 527 -7.56 -12.52 26.11
C ASN A 527 -6.10 -12.82 25.73
N ASN A 528 -5.87 -13.55 24.63
CA ASN A 528 -4.54 -13.99 24.17
C ASN A 528 -3.74 -14.75 25.23
N ASP A 529 -4.42 -15.35 26.21
CA ASP A 529 -3.81 -16.19 27.23
C ASP A 529 -4.19 -17.66 26.96
N SER A 530 -4.16 -18.06 25.69
CA SER A 530 -4.63 -19.38 25.23
C SER A 530 -6.10 -19.71 25.56
N GLN A 531 -6.96 -18.68 25.57
CA GLN A 531 -8.40 -18.79 25.81
C GLN A 531 -9.23 -18.03 24.77
N GLY A 532 -10.43 -18.52 24.50
CA GLY A 532 -11.38 -17.85 23.60
C GLY A 532 -12.83 -18.06 24.00
N TYR A 533 -13.67 -17.09 23.65
CA TYR A 533 -15.06 -17.04 24.10
C TYR A 533 -16.01 -16.65 22.98
N TRP A 534 -17.02 -17.48 22.73
CA TRP A 534 -18.06 -17.25 21.74
C TRP A 534 -19.37 -16.98 22.45
N TYR A 535 -20.06 -15.93 22.05
CA TYR A 535 -21.38 -15.62 22.56
C TYR A 535 -22.42 -15.80 21.45
N PHE A 536 -23.39 -16.67 21.71
CA PHE A 536 -24.41 -17.09 20.77
C PHE A 536 -25.80 -16.62 21.20
N HIS A 537 -26.60 -16.23 20.21
CA HIS A 537 -28.05 -16.10 20.32
C HIS A 537 -28.67 -17.28 19.57
N VAL A 538 -29.19 -18.25 20.33
CA VAL A 538 -29.69 -19.50 19.76
C VAL A 538 -31.22 -19.53 19.87
N PRO A 539 -31.94 -19.55 18.74
CA PRO A 539 -33.39 -19.73 18.75
C PRO A 539 -33.81 -21.03 19.45
N THR A 540 -34.94 -20.99 20.16
CA THR A 540 -35.55 -22.18 20.81
C THR A 540 -36.98 -22.44 20.34
N GLY A 541 -37.39 -21.84 19.22
CA GLY A 541 -38.77 -21.89 18.72
C GLY A 541 -39.71 -20.88 19.38
N GLN A 542 -40.95 -20.77 18.89
CA GLN A 542 -42.01 -19.88 19.40
C GLN A 542 -41.62 -18.38 19.50
N GLY A 543 -40.62 -17.95 18.73
CA GLY A 543 -40.06 -16.60 18.84
C GLY A 543 -39.14 -16.39 20.05
N GLU A 544 -38.90 -17.41 20.88
CA GLU A 544 -37.99 -17.37 22.03
C GLU A 544 -36.55 -17.74 21.63
N HIS A 545 -35.57 -17.31 22.44
CA HIS A 545 -34.16 -17.66 22.25
C HIS A 545 -33.34 -17.72 23.56
N VAL A 546 -32.24 -18.45 23.56
CA VAL A 546 -31.29 -18.58 24.69
C VAL A 546 -29.92 -17.99 24.38
N GLY A 547 -29.25 -17.52 25.43
CA GLY A 547 -27.99 -16.80 25.33
C GLY A 547 -26.91 -17.70 25.87
N LEU A 548 -25.99 -18.13 25.02
CA LEU A 548 -24.96 -19.08 25.43
C LEU A 548 -23.59 -18.43 25.31
N THR A 549 -22.70 -18.69 26.27
CA THR A 549 -21.27 -18.46 26.10
C THR A 549 -20.53 -19.77 26.13
N PHE A 550 -19.77 -20.02 25.06
CA PHE A 550 -18.78 -21.09 25.03
C PHE A 550 -17.44 -20.46 25.35
N GLY A 551 -16.77 -20.93 26.39
CA GLY A 551 -15.40 -20.56 26.72
C GLY A 551 -14.51 -21.78 26.55
N ILE A 552 -13.38 -21.62 25.87
CA ILE A 552 -12.40 -22.69 25.72
C ILE A 552 -11.04 -22.22 26.23
N GLU A 553 -10.32 -23.12 26.91
CA GLU A 553 -8.95 -22.88 27.37
C GLU A 553 -8.03 -24.06 27.07
N MET A 554 -6.81 -23.77 26.64
CA MET A 554 -5.70 -24.73 26.65
C MET A 554 -5.02 -24.66 28.02
N VAL A 555 -4.93 -25.78 28.73
CA VAL A 555 -4.35 -25.82 30.07
C VAL A 555 -2.83 -25.77 29.99
N ASN A 556 -2.22 -24.85 30.74
CA ASN A 556 -0.77 -24.70 30.78
C ASN A 556 -0.08 -25.99 31.28
N GLU A 557 1.01 -26.36 30.63
CA GLU A 557 1.79 -27.57 30.87
C GLU A 557 1.03 -28.90 30.75
N GLU A 558 -0.17 -28.93 30.19
CA GLU A 558 -0.94 -30.15 29.99
C GLU A 558 -1.47 -30.26 28.55
N ASN A 559 -1.53 -31.47 27.99
CA ASN A 559 -2.27 -31.70 26.74
C ASN A 559 -3.76 -31.81 27.07
N THR A 560 -4.36 -30.71 27.52
CA THR A 560 -5.73 -30.67 28.03
C THR A 560 -6.42 -29.40 27.58
N VAL A 561 -7.66 -29.55 27.12
CA VAL A 561 -8.56 -28.44 26.81
C VAL A 561 -9.81 -28.57 27.66
N ARG A 562 -10.28 -27.44 28.19
CA ARG A 562 -11.57 -27.35 28.87
C ARG A 562 -12.52 -26.47 28.07
N LEU A 563 -13.71 -27.00 27.78
CA LEU A 563 -14.81 -26.30 27.17
C LEU A 563 -15.89 -26.05 28.23
N SER A 564 -16.10 -24.79 28.57
CA SER A 564 -17.16 -24.32 29.46
C SER A 564 -18.31 -23.74 28.67
N ILE A 565 -19.54 -24.12 28.99
CA ILE A 565 -20.77 -23.58 28.38
C ILE A 565 -21.61 -22.96 29.48
N TYR A 566 -22.01 -21.70 29.30
CA TYR A 566 -22.84 -20.98 30.24
C TYR A 566 -24.12 -20.50 29.58
N ARG A 567 -25.27 -20.85 30.19
CA ARG A 567 -26.56 -20.28 29.81
C ARG A 567 -26.79 -18.99 30.59
N HIS A 568 -26.81 -17.88 29.87
CA HIS A 568 -27.14 -16.58 30.44
C HIS A 568 -28.58 -16.58 30.95
N PRO A 569 -28.84 -15.97 32.12
CA PRO A 569 -30.19 -15.80 32.61
C PRO A 569 -31.02 -14.89 31.69
N ALA A 570 -32.33 -15.02 31.75
CA ALA A 570 -33.28 -14.27 30.93
C ALA A 570 -33.21 -12.76 31.21
N GLU A 571 -32.95 -12.37 32.47
CA GLU A 571 -32.79 -10.98 32.92
C GLU A 571 -33.91 -10.03 32.45
N LYS A 572 -35.14 -10.52 32.28
CA LYS A 572 -36.29 -9.77 31.70
C LYS A 572 -36.03 -9.18 30.30
N LYS A 573 -35.06 -9.72 29.54
CA LYS A 573 -34.87 -9.36 28.13
C LYS A 573 -36.01 -9.96 27.30
N GLU A 574 -36.50 -9.19 26.34
CA GLU A 574 -37.59 -9.61 25.46
C GLU A 574 -37.26 -10.92 24.75
N ASN A 575 -38.25 -11.81 24.65
CA ASN A 575 -38.13 -13.11 23.96
C ASN A 575 -37.04 -14.05 24.50
N ARG A 576 -36.44 -13.80 25.67
CA ARG A 576 -35.55 -14.77 26.32
C ARG A 576 -36.35 -15.87 27.01
N LEU A 577 -35.93 -17.11 26.80
CA LEU A 577 -36.51 -18.28 27.47
C LEU A 577 -36.33 -18.21 28.99
N ASP A 578 -37.42 -18.37 29.75
CA ASP A 578 -37.44 -18.34 31.24
C ASP A 578 -36.36 -19.23 31.86
N ASP A 579 -35.75 -18.76 32.94
CA ASP A 579 -34.61 -19.42 33.60
C ASP A 579 -34.93 -20.82 34.12
N ARG A 580 -36.21 -21.11 34.45
CA ARG A 580 -36.68 -22.41 34.95
C ARG A 580 -36.96 -23.42 33.85
N LYS A 581 -37.08 -22.97 32.59
CA LYS A 581 -37.29 -23.87 31.45
C LYS A 581 -35.95 -24.45 31.04
N MET A 582 -35.66 -25.70 31.39
CA MET A 582 -34.40 -26.37 31.01
C MET A 582 -34.28 -26.51 29.49
N ILE A 583 -33.08 -26.26 28.97
CA ILE A 583 -32.70 -26.64 27.60
C ILE A 583 -31.74 -27.82 27.66
N GLN A 584 -31.76 -28.66 26.63
CA GLN A 584 -30.75 -29.69 26.45
C GLN A 584 -29.63 -29.15 25.56
N ILE A 585 -28.39 -29.28 26.01
CA ILE A 585 -27.18 -29.02 25.22
C ILE A 585 -26.63 -30.35 24.74
N ILE A 586 -26.45 -30.47 23.42
CA ILE A 586 -25.83 -31.63 22.78
C ILE A 586 -24.45 -31.22 22.26
N LEU A 587 -23.41 -31.97 22.63
CA LEU A 587 -22.03 -31.76 22.16
C LEU A 587 -21.49 -33.03 21.49
N ARG A 588 -21.17 -32.97 20.21
CA ARG A 588 -20.71 -34.11 19.41
C ARG A 588 -19.25 -33.91 18.98
N PRO A 589 -18.28 -34.57 19.62
CA PRO A 589 -16.89 -34.47 19.26
C PRO A 589 -16.58 -35.29 18.00
N ASP A 590 -15.86 -34.67 17.07
CA ASP A 590 -15.22 -35.37 15.96
C ASP A 590 -13.73 -35.54 16.30
N ILE A 591 -13.29 -36.80 16.27
CA ILE A 591 -11.97 -37.26 16.70
C ILE A 591 -11.26 -37.98 15.55
N GLU A 592 -9.96 -38.14 15.74
CA GLU A 592 -9.04 -38.80 14.82
C GLU A 592 -7.78 -39.20 15.61
N SER A 593 -6.80 -39.80 14.95
CA SER A 593 -5.48 -40.04 15.54
C SER A 593 -4.47 -40.04 14.42
N ARG A 594 -3.77 -38.92 14.25
CA ARG A 594 -2.75 -38.76 13.21
C ARG A 594 -1.71 -37.70 13.57
N ASN A 595 -0.55 -37.83 12.93
CA ASN A 595 0.38 -36.72 12.79
C ASN A 595 -0.32 -35.57 12.04
N PHE A 596 -0.13 -34.36 12.54
CA PHE A 596 -0.69 -33.12 11.99
C PHE A 596 -0.35 -32.83 10.51
N HIS A 597 0.70 -33.42 9.94
CA HIS A 597 1.04 -33.32 8.50
C HIS A 597 0.25 -34.26 7.58
N ASN A 598 -0.46 -35.23 8.13
CA ASN A 598 -1.24 -36.20 7.36
C ASN A 598 -2.73 -35.86 7.38
N THR A 599 -3.54 -36.53 6.57
CA THR A 599 -5.01 -36.51 6.66
C THR A 599 -5.53 -37.90 6.97
N THR A 600 -6.60 -37.98 7.77
CA THR A 600 -7.32 -39.25 7.96
C THR A 600 -8.16 -39.56 6.72
N LYS A 601 -8.00 -40.79 6.20
CA LYS A 601 -8.84 -41.38 5.15
C LYS A 601 -9.49 -42.63 5.74
N ALA A 602 -10.81 -42.66 5.82
CA ALA A 602 -11.54 -43.72 6.51
C ALA A 602 -11.26 -45.11 5.91
N TYR A 603 -11.22 -45.19 4.57
CA TYR A 603 -11.02 -46.42 3.81
C TYR A 603 -9.63 -47.05 3.97
N THR A 604 -8.64 -46.34 4.56
CA THR A 604 -7.29 -46.89 4.78
C THR A 604 -7.19 -47.74 6.05
N GLY A 605 -8.32 -48.06 6.69
CA GLY A 605 -8.39 -48.84 7.93
C GLY A 605 -9.08 -48.17 9.14
N PRO A 606 -9.00 -46.84 9.34
CA PRO A 606 -9.64 -46.16 10.47
C PRO A 606 -11.14 -46.47 10.64
N GLU A 607 -11.88 -46.66 9.55
CA GLU A 607 -13.32 -46.95 9.57
C GLU A 607 -13.69 -48.19 10.41
N ASN A 608 -12.81 -49.19 10.43
CA ASN A 608 -12.99 -50.41 11.22
C ASN A 608 -12.29 -50.32 12.58
N LYS A 609 -11.12 -49.66 12.61
CA LYS A 609 -10.27 -49.59 13.81
C LYS A 609 -10.84 -48.66 14.88
N PHE A 610 -11.24 -47.44 14.50
CA PHE A 610 -11.60 -46.40 15.47
C PHE A 610 -12.81 -46.75 16.34
N PRO A 611 -13.92 -47.31 15.81
CA PRO A 611 -15.05 -47.69 16.66
C PRO A 611 -14.70 -48.75 17.72
N LEU A 612 -13.78 -49.67 17.41
CA LEU A 612 -13.33 -50.72 18.33
C LEU A 612 -12.34 -50.20 19.38
N SER A 613 -11.76 -49.03 19.16
CA SER A 613 -10.77 -48.40 20.03
C SER A 613 -11.39 -47.42 21.04
N VAL A 614 -12.72 -47.38 21.16
CA VAL A 614 -13.42 -46.53 22.13
C VAL A 614 -13.94 -47.36 23.31
N GLU A 615 -13.47 -47.03 24.50
CA GLU A 615 -14.03 -47.50 25.77
C GLU A 615 -15.00 -46.43 26.31
N LYS A 616 -16.27 -46.78 26.43
CA LYS A 616 -17.35 -45.86 26.84
C LYS A 616 -17.74 -46.05 28.29
N HIS A 617 -18.11 -44.96 28.95
CA HIS A 617 -18.72 -44.93 30.27
C HIS A 617 -19.83 -43.88 30.33
N SER A 618 -20.57 -43.78 31.45
CA SER A 618 -21.80 -42.97 31.51
C SER A 618 -21.57 -41.48 31.27
N GLN A 619 -20.41 -40.94 31.66
CA GLN A 619 -20.06 -39.52 31.59
C GLN A 619 -19.03 -39.18 30.50
N GLY A 620 -18.65 -40.14 29.65
CA GLY A 620 -17.59 -39.94 28.68
C GLY A 620 -17.06 -41.19 28.00
N PHE A 621 -15.89 -41.03 27.37
CA PHE A 621 -15.19 -42.12 26.70
C PHE A 621 -13.68 -41.90 26.68
N SER A 622 -12.95 -43.01 26.51
CA SER A 622 -11.53 -43.04 26.20
C SER A 622 -11.33 -43.66 24.82
N PHE A 623 -10.58 -42.98 23.96
CA PHE A 623 -10.25 -43.41 22.61
C PHE A 623 -8.75 -43.69 22.52
N MET A 624 -8.40 -44.95 22.24
CA MET A 624 -7.01 -45.43 22.20
C MET A 624 -6.77 -46.31 20.96
N PRO A 625 -6.62 -45.71 19.77
CA PRO A 625 -6.40 -46.46 18.54
C PRO A 625 -5.01 -47.07 18.45
N GLU A 626 -4.03 -46.50 19.14
CA GLU A 626 -2.64 -46.96 19.15
C GLU A 626 -2.14 -47.02 20.60
N PRO A 627 -1.18 -47.90 20.92
CA PRO A 627 -0.48 -47.85 22.19
C PRO A 627 0.06 -46.44 22.41
N GLU A 628 -0.06 -45.93 23.63
CA GLU A 628 0.48 -44.62 24.03
C GLU A 628 -0.24 -43.38 23.45
N HIS A 629 -1.31 -43.58 22.66
CA HIS A 629 -2.14 -42.49 22.14
C HIS A 629 -3.55 -42.59 22.72
N CYS A 630 -3.79 -42.01 23.90
CA CYS A 630 -5.09 -42.01 24.56
C CYS A 630 -5.70 -40.61 24.60
N LEU A 631 -6.92 -40.46 24.07
CA LEU A 631 -7.77 -39.29 24.24
C LEU A 631 -8.93 -39.64 25.18
N SER A 632 -9.06 -38.93 26.30
CA SER A 632 -10.23 -39.04 27.19
C SER A 632 -11.05 -37.76 27.12
N ILE A 633 -12.36 -37.88 26.96
CA ILE A 633 -13.31 -36.77 26.99
C ILE A 633 -14.42 -37.08 28.00
N GLU A 634 -14.60 -36.19 28.98
CA GLU A 634 -15.56 -36.37 30.08
C GLU A 634 -16.39 -35.09 30.32
N THR A 635 -17.65 -35.28 30.74
CA THR A 635 -18.51 -34.22 31.27
C THR A 635 -19.30 -34.73 32.48
N PRO A 636 -18.88 -34.42 33.72
CA PRO A 636 -19.53 -34.95 34.92
C PRO A 636 -20.97 -34.48 35.13
N GLN A 637 -21.37 -33.36 34.50
CA GLN A 637 -22.74 -32.81 34.59
C GLN A 637 -23.68 -33.38 33.52
N GLY A 638 -23.22 -34.27 32.65
CA GLY A 638 -24.01 -34.83 31.56
C GLY A 638 -23.88 -36.33 31.43
N MET A 639 -24.43 -36.86 30.33
CA MET A 639 -24.31 -38.25 29.93
C MET A 639 -23.74 -38.36 28.52
N PHE A 640 -22.94 -39.40 28.29
CA PHE A 640 -22.44 -39.76 26.96
C PHE A 640 -23.35 -40.81 26.31
N VAL A 641 -23.79 -40.53 25.09
CA VAL A 641 -24.59 -41.42 24.26
C VAL A 641 -23.73 -41.96 23.13
N TRP A 642 -23.57 -43.29 23.09
CA TRP A 642 -22.86 -43.98 22.03
C TRP A 642 -23.70 -44.04 20.76
N GLU A 643 -23.29 -43.28 19.76
CA GLU A 643 -23.93 -43.21 18.44
C GLU A 643 -22.85 -42.87 17.41
N PRO A 644 -22.05 -43.86 16.99
CA PRO A 644 -20.88 -43.65 16.17
C PRO A 644 -21.27 -43.26 14.73
N GLU A 645 -20.57 -42.28 14.14
CA GLU A 645 -20.74 -41.89 12.75
C GLU A 645 -19.43 -41.48 12.08
N TRP A 646 -19.40 -41.57 10.76
CA TRP A 646 -18.32 -41.06 9.91
C TRP A 646 -18.81 -39.89 9.05
N HIS A 647 -18.00 -38.84 8.96
CA HIS A 647 -18.13 -37.82 7.92
C HIS A 647 -17.04 -38.01 6.88
N TYR A 648 -17.45 -38.23 5.65
CA TYR A 648 -16.55 -38.43 4.54
C TYR A 648 -16.35 -37.14 3.74
N MET A 649 -15.18 -37.02 3.10
CA MET A 649 -14.88 -35.99 2.10
C MET A 649 -15.00 -34.55 2.60
N ILE A 650 -14.70 -34.30 3.88
CA ILE A 650 -14.65 -32.95 4.45
C ILE A 650 -13.58 -32.15 3.70
N HIS A 651 -14.03 -31.13 2.97
CA HIS A 651 -13.20 -30.29 2.14
C HIS A 651 -12.49 -29.20 2.96
N ARG A 652 -11.18 -29.08 2.79
CA ARG A 652 -10.30 -28.10 3.42
C ARG A 652 -9.81 -27.09 2.39
N THR A 653 -10.31 -25.87 2.48
CA THR A 653 -10.04 -24.82 1.50
C THR A 653 -8.57 -24.40 1.47
N VAL A 654 -7.86 -24.47 2.60
CA VAL A 654 -6.44 -24.09 2.70
C VAL A 654 -5.54 -25.09 1.99
N GLU A 655 -5.80 -26.40 2.13
CA GLU A 655 -5.02 -27.42 1.39
C GLU A 655 -5.31 -27.37 -0.11
N ALA A 656 -6.56 -27.13 -0.52
CA ALA A 656 -6.93 -26.97 -1.93
C ALA A 656 -6.14 -25.83 -2.59
N GLU A 657 -6.04 -24.69 -1.92
CA GLU A 657 -5.29 -23.53 -2.38
C GLU A 657 -3.77 -23.81 -2.53
N ARG A 658 -3.24 -24.72 -1.71
CA ARG A 658 -1.82 -25.14 -1.74
C ARG A 658 -1.53 -26.24 -2.76
N GLY A 659 -2.53 -26.67 -3.53
CA GLY A 659 -2.43 -27.80 -4.44
C GLY A 659 -2.25 -29.16 -3.74
N LEU A 660 -2.61 -29.26 -2.45
CA LEU A 660 -2.59 -30.50 -1.68
C LEU A 660 -3.96 -31.20 -1.75
N ASP A 661 -4.03 -32.46 -1.33
CA ASP A 661 -5.31 -33.19 -1.21
C ASP A 661 -6.21 -32.50 -0.17
N PRO A 662 -7.36 -31.92 -0.58
CA PRO A 662 -8.17 -31.12 0.32
C PRO A 662 -9.24 -31.94 1.05
N HIS A 663 -9.36 -33.25 0.82
CA HIS A 663 -10.43 -34.05 1.41
C HIS A 663 -9.93 -34.86 2.60
N SER A 664 -10.70 -34.90 3.69
CA SER A 664 -10.39 -35.69 4.88
C SER A 664 -11.66 -36.32 5.46
N ASP A 665 -11.52 -37.39 6.23
CA ASP A 665 -12.63 -38.07 6.89
C ASP A 665 -12.49 -37.97 8.41
N LEU A 666 -13.61 -37.80 9.12
CA LEU A 666 -13.64 -37.69 10.59
C LEU A 666 -14.60 -38.70 11.22
N PHE A 667 -14.20 -39.24 12.36
CA PHE A 667 -15.01 -40.16 13.15
C PHE A 667 -15.60 -39.43 14.37
N SER A 668 -16.88 -39.66 14.67
CA SER A 668 -17.52 -39.19 15.90
C SER A 668 -18.07 -40.38 16.66
N PRO A 669 -17.60 -40.69 17.89
CA PRO A 669 -18.06 -41.85 18.66
C PRO A 669 -19.52 -41.78 19.14
N GLY A 670 -20.06 -40.58 19.27
CA GLY A 670 -21.28 -40.34 20.04
C GLY A 670 -21.41 -38.86 20.40
N TYR A 671 -22.36 -38.51 21.25
CA TYR A 671 -22.53 -37.14 21.73
C TYR A 671 -22.74 -37.10 23.24
N PHE A 672 -22.39 -35.97 23.84
CA PHE A 672 -22.71 -35.64 25.21
C PHE A 672 -24.02 -34.88 25.27
N SER A 673 -24.82 -35.15 26.30
CA SER A 673 -26.10 -34.49 26.56
C SER A 673 -26.17 -34.03 28.01
N ALA A 674 -26.53 -32.77 28.24
CA ALA A 674 -26.78 -32.23 29.56
C ALA A 674 -27.91 -31.19 29.53
N TYR A 675 -28.64 -31.05 30.64
CA TYR A 675 -29.68 -30.05 30.79
C TYR A 675 -29.16 -28.83 31.56
N LEU A 676 -29.52 -27.63 31.11
CA LEU A 676 -29.12 -26.37 31.76
C LEU A 676 -30.32 -25.44 32.00
N ASN A 677 -30.47 -24.95 33.22
CA ASN A 677 -31.30 -23.80 33.59
C ASN A 677 -30.56 -22.47 33.31
N GLY A 678 -31.30 -21.37 33.36
CA GLY A 678 -30.70 -20.03 33.31
C GLY A 678 -29.73 -19.80 34.48
N GLY A 679 -28.49 -19.42 34.18
CA GLY A 679 -27.43 -19.21 35.18
C GLY A 679 -26.56 -20.44 35.50
N GLU A 680 -26.85 -21.58 34.89
CA GLU A 680 -26.06 -22.82 35.04
C GLU A 680 -24.97 -22.94 33.97
N SER A 681 -24.01 -23.83 34.25
CA SER A 681 -22.87 -24.09 33.38
C SER A 681 -22.57 -25.58 33.25
N LEU A 682 -22.12 -25.97 32.07
CA LEU A 682 -21.61 -27.30 31.72
C LEU A 682 -20.11 -27.20 31.44
N GLU A 683 -19.32 -28.18 31.88
CA GLU A 683 -17.90 -28.28 31.53
C GLU A 683 -17.61 -29.62 30.87
N LEU A 684 -16.89 -29.60 29.74
CA LEU A 684 -16.36 -30.76 29.05
C LEU A 684 -14.84 -30.65 29.05
N THR A 685 -14.15 -31.68 29.55
CA THR A 685 -12.69 -31.73 29.58
C THR A 685 -12.21 -32.80 28.61
N ALA A 686 -11.28 -32.44 27.74
CA ALA A 686 -10.58 -33.35 26.85
C ALA A 686 -9.09 -33.37 27.19
N ARG A 687 -8.51 -34.55 27.37
CA ARG A 687 -7.09 -34.73 27.68
C ARG A 687 -6.48 -35.81 26.78
N ILE A 688 -5.29 -35.53 26.28
CA ILE A 688 -4.46 -36.51 25.57
C ILE A 688 -3.31 -36.93 26.49
N SER A 689 -3.12 -38.24 26.67
CA SER A 689 -2.07 -38.83 27.51
C SER A 689 -1.58 -40.16 26.95
N VAL A 690 -0.46 -40.64 27.49
CA VAL A 690 0.14 -41.93 27.14
C VAL A 690 -0.78 -43.09 27.58
N THR A 691 -1.38 -42.97 28.75
CA THR A 691 -2.33 -43.95 29.29
C THR A 691 -3.63 -43.27 29.69
N PRO A 692 -4.73 -44.03 29.84
CA PRO A 692 -5.98 -43.50 30.37
C PRO A 692 -5.75 -42.83 31.74
N PRO A 693 -6.13 -41.56 31.91
CA PRO A 693 -6.00 -40.87 33.19
C PRO A 693 -6.97 -41.47 34.22
N PRO A 694 -6.64 -41.45 35.54
CA PRO A 694 -7.51 -42.00 36.58
C PRO A 694 -8.86 -41.28 36.69
N GLN A 695 -8.87 -39.95 36.50
CA GLN A 695 -10.06 -39.09 36.44
C GLN A 695 -9.66 -37.71 35.88
N LEU A 696 -10.51 -37.06 35.08
CA LEU A 696 -10.27 -35.67 34.64
C LEU A 696 -10.71 -34.68 35.73
N LEU A 697 -9.80 -33.76 36.09
CA LEU A 697 -10.08 -32.71 37.07
C LEU A 697 -10.83 -31.55 36.41
N LEU A 698 -12.05 -31.32 36.88
CA LEU A 698 -12.80 -30.12 36.55
C LEU A 698 -12.13 -28.87 37.12
N SER A 699 -12.23 -27.76 36.40
CA SER A 699 -11.74 -26.47 36.91
C SER A 699 -12.59 -25.99 38.11
N GLY A 700 -13.89 -26.28 38.07
CA GLY A 700 -14.90 -25.75 39.01
C GLY A 700 -15.07 -24.22 38.95
N LYS A 701 -14.35 -23.51 38.07
CA LYS A 701 -14.35 -22.06 37.97
C LYS A 701 -15.21 -21.63 36.78
N LYS A 702 -16.20 -20.77 37.02
CA LYS A 702 -16.88 -20.07 35.92
C LYS A 702 -15.91 -19.01 35.38
N PRO A 703 -15.59 -18.99 34.07
CA PRO A 703 -14.78 -17.94 33.48
C PRO A 703 -15.27 -16.54 33.85
N ASP A 704 -14.42 -15.71 34.46
CA ASP A 704 -14.75 -14.34 34.90
C ASP A 704 -15.35 -13.49 33.76
N ILE A 705 -14.94 -13.78 32.53
CA ILE A 705 -15.40 -13.09 31.32
C ILE A 705 -16.91 -13.26 31.06
N PHE A 706 -17.55 -14.31 31.59
CA PHE A 706 -19.00 -14.52 31.45
C PHE A 706 -19.81 -13.34 32.02
N TYR A 707 -19.19 -12.54 32.89
CA TYR A 707 -19.82 -11.45 33.62
C TYR A 707 -19.28 -10.05 33.27
N GLN A 708 -18.28 -9.93 32.38
CA GLN A 708 -17.65 -8.63 32.08
C GLN A 708 -18.43 -7.78 31.05
N LYS A 709 -18.82 -6.56 31.46
CA LYS A 709 -19.44 -5.54 30.59
C LYS A 709 -18.39 -4.49 30.20
N LYS A 710 -17.78 -4.69 29.02
CA LYS A 710 -16.79 -3.84 28.31
C LYS A 710 -15.32 -4.06 28.70
N THR A 711 -14.51 -4.38 27.70
CA THR A 711 -13.04 -4.39 27.77
C THR A 711 -12.51 -3.51 26.64
N ASN A 712 -11.54 -2.64 26.96
CA ASN A 712 -10.81 -1.88 25.95
C ASN A 712 -9.89 -2.82 25.15
N GLY A 713 -9.57 -2.45 23.90
CA GLY A 713 -8.52 -3.14 23.13
C GLY A 713 -7.15 -2.98 23.79
N TRP A 714 -6.20 -3.81 23.38
CA TRP A 714 -4.81 -3.70 23.84
C TRP A 714 -4.05 -2.64 23.07
N THR A 715 -3.03 -2.10 23.72
CA THR A 715 -1.93 -1.44 23.02
C THR A 715 -1.15 -2.45 22.18
N MET A 716 -0.39 -1.97 21.19
CA MET A 716 0.51 -2.81 20.40
C MET A 716 1.49 -3.59 21.27
N GLU A 717 2.07 -2.93 22.28
CA GLU A 717 3.05 -3.54 23.17
C GLU A 717 2.45 -4.70 23.98
N GLU A 718 1.27 -4.51 24.58
CA GLU A 718 0.59 -5.55 25.36
C GLU A 718 0.24 -6.76 24.49
N ALA A 719 -0.26 -6.52 23.27
CA ALA A 719 -0.65 -7.59 22.36
C ALA A 719 0.56 -8.42 21.90
N LEU A 720 1.63 -7.76 21.45
CA LEU A 720 2.88 -8.42 21.02
C LEU A 720 3.57 -9.11 22.19
N GLY A 721 3.53 -8.50 23.37
CA GLY A 721 4.00 -9.08 24.62
C GLY A 721 3.29 -10.40 24.92
N ARG A 722 1.95 -10.45 24.90
CA ARG A 722 1.24 -11.72 25.16
C ARG A 722 1.49 -12.76 24.08
N ALA A 723 1.53 -12.34 22.82
CA ALA A 723 1.73 -13.22 21.69
C ALA A 723 3.09 -13.97 21.76
N ILE A 724 4.16 -13.31 22.19
CA ILE A 724 5.49 -13.93 22.24
C ILE A 724 5.57 -15.10 23.23
N ASP A 725 4.75 -15.07 24.29
CA ASP A 725 4.77 -16.07 25.36
C ASP A 725 4.24 -17.44 24.86
N HIS A 726 3.40 -17.47 23.82
CA HIS A 726 2.89 -18.71 23.21
C HIS A 726 3.97 -19.56 22.54
N TYR A 727 5.12 -18.98 22.18
CA TYR A 727 6.18 -19.69 21.46
C TYR A 727 7.24 -20.28 22.39
N ILE A 728 7.24 -19.90 23.68
CA ILE A 728 8.23 -20.33 24.66
C ILE A 728 7.83 -21.70 25.20
N VAL A 729 8.64 -22.73 24.93
CA VAL A 729 8.35 -24.10 25.37
C VAL A 729 9.49 -24.72 26.16
N LYS A 730 9.15 -25.70 26.99
CA LYS A 730 10.12 -26.46 27.79
C LYS A 730 10.99 -27.34 26.90
N ARG A 731 12.29 -27.40 27.20
CA ARG A 731 13.24 -28.36 26.64
C ARG A 731 14.21 -28.87 27.70
N GLY A 732 13.89 -30.03 28.27
CA GLY A 732 14.56 -30.57 29.46
C GLY A 732 14.44 -29.60 30.65
N ASN A 733 15.60 -29.17 31.18
CA ASN A 733 15.70 -28.18 32.26
C ASN A 733 15.82 -26.74 31.75
N LEU A 734 15.87 -26.54 30.43
CA LEU A 734 15.97 -25.24 29.78
C LEU A 734 14.69 -24.95 28.98
N LYS A 735 14.77 -23.96 28.09
CA LYS A 735 13.69 -23.53 27.23
C LYS A 735 14.16 -23.54 25.78
N THR A 736 13.20 -23.61 24.86
CA THR A 736 13.39 -23.47 23.42
C THR A 736 12.20 -22.70 22.84
N ILE A 737 12.21 -22.46 21.55
CA ILE A 737 11.19 -21.68 20.84
C ILE A 737 10.59 -22.53 19.74
N ILE A 738 9.26 -22.67 19.76
CA ILE A 738 8.52 -23.13 18.57
C ILE A 738 8.50 -21.97 17.57
N ALA A 739 9.13 -22.16 16.40
CA ALA A 739 9.28 -21.08 15.42
C ALA A 739 7.94 -20.52 14.94
N GLY A 740 6.92 -21.38 14.83
CA GLY A 740 5.52 -20.97 14.79
C GLY A 740 4.52 -22.09 14.55
N TYR A 741 3.26 -21.74 14.74
CA TYR A 741 2.13 -22.66 14.70
C TYR A 741 1.33 -22.50 13.40
N PRO A 742 0.94 -23.59 12.74
CA PRO A 742 0.96 -24.95 13.28
C PRO A 742 2.19 -25.80 12.94
N TRP A 743 3.05 -25.41 11.99
CA TRP A 743 3.99 -26.34 11.35
C TRP A 743 5.31 -26.58 12.07
N PHE A 744 5.91 -25.54 12.62
CA PHE A 744 7.33 -25.60 12.93
C PHE A 744 7.59 -26.13 14.34
N LEU A 745 8.83 -26.61 14.54
CA LEU A 745 9.39 -26.99 15.83
C LEU A 745 10.51 -26.00 16.20
N ASP A 746 11.60 -26.49 16.78
CA ASP A 746 12.75 -25.69 17.18
C ASP A 746 13.63 -25.37 15.96
N TRP A 747 13.63 -24.12 15.53
CA TRP A 747 14.54 -23.64 14.48
C TRP A 747 15.56 -22.68 15.08
N GLY A 748 16.85 -22.94 14.87
CA GLY A 748 17.94 -22.23 15.52
C GLY A 748 18.05 -20.77 15.11
N ARG A 749 17.92 -20.47 13.82
CA ARG A 749 17.85 -19.09 13.30
C ARG A 749 16.72 -18.32 13.99
N ASP A 750 15.50 -18.85 13.90
CA ASP A 750 14.29 -18.24 14.41
C ASP A 750 14.38 -18.04 15.92
N ALA A 751 14.83 -19.05 16.67
CA ALA A 751 15.02 -18.93 18.11
C ALA A 751 15.96 -17.79 18.49
N MET A 752 17.09 -17.62 17.78
CA MET A 752 18.04 -16.54 18.07
C MET A 752 17.48 -15.16 17.75
N ILE A 753 16.69 -15.03 16.67
CA ILE A 753 15.95 -13.80 16.37
C ILE A 753 14.90 -13.54 17.46
N VAL A 754 14.13 -14.57 17.84
CA VAL A 754 13.05 -14.48 18.83
C VAL A 754 13.57 -14.03 20.20
N VAL A 755 14.73 -14.52 20.62
CA VAL A 755 15.38 -14.14 21.88
C VAL A 755 15.56 -12.62 22.00
N ARG A 756 15.80 -11.91 20.89
CA ARG A 756 15.98 -10.45 20.92
C ARG A 756 14.70 -9.72 21.36
N GLY A 757 13.53 -10.17 20.90
CA GLY A 757 12.24 -9.66 21.39
C GLY A 757 11.90 -10.12 22.80
N LEU A 758 12.35 -11.31 23.23
CA LEU A 758 12.24 -11.72 24.64
C LEU A 758 13.01 -10.76 25.55
N ILE A 759 14.24 -10.41 25.18
CA ILE A 759 15.09 -9.46 25.91
C ILE A 759 14.41 -8.09 25.96
N ALA A 760 14.00 -7.54 24.81
CA ALA A 760 13.31 -6.24 24.75
C ALA A 760 11.98 -6.22 25.52
N GLY A 761 11.30 -7.35 25.60
CA GLY A 761 10.08 -7.55 26.39
C GLY A 761 10.34 -7.89 27.86
N GLY A 762 11.59 -7.88 28.34
CA GLY A 762 11.94 -8.12 29.75
C GLY A 762 11.97 -9.59 30.20
N ARG A 763 11.83 -10.57 29.30
CA ARG A 763 11.90 -12.01 29.59
C ARG A 763 13.35 -12.54 29.58
N THR A 764 14.24 -11.88 30.33
CA THR A 764 15.69 -12.21 30.31
C THR A 764 15.98 -13.62 30.84
N LYS A 765 15.18 -14.13 31.78
CA LYS A 765 15.32 -15.51 32.29
C LYS A 765 15.09 -16.55 31.20
N ASP A 766 14.04 -16.40 30.42
CA ASP A 766 13.74 -17.31 29.30
C ASP A 766 14.77 -17.14 28.18
N ALA A 767 15.17 -15.89 27.87
CA ALA A 767 16.24 -15.61 26.91
C ALA A 767 17.56 -16.32 27.27
N ARG A 768 18.00 -16.22 28.53
CA ARG A 768 19.19 -16.93 29.04
C ARG A 768 19.05 -18.44 28.88
N ALA A 769 17.88 -18.99 29.21
CA ALA A 769 17.64 -20.43 29.10
C ALA A 769 17.73 -20.93 27.64
N VAL A 770 17.13 -20.19 26.69
CA VAL A 770 17.20 -20.51 25.26
C VAL A 770 18.63 -20.39 24.73
N LEU A 771 19.34 -19.29 25.05
CA LEU A 771 20.74 -19.11 24.63
C LEU A 771 21.64 -20.24 25.14
N LYS A 772 21.51 -20.61 26.42
CA LYS A 772 22.26 -21.76 26.97
C LYS A 772 21.89 -23.06 26.27
N GLN A 773 20.62 -23.27 25.92
CA GLN A 773 20.19 -24.48 25.23
C GLN A 773 20.85 -24.62 23.86
N PHE A 774 20.93 -23.55 23.07
CA PHE A 774 21.59 -23.56 21.76
C PHE A 774 23.12 -23.62 21.86
N ALA A 775 23.72 -22.92 22.83
CA ALA A 775 25.16 -22.94 23.07
C ALA A 775 25.70 -24.36 23.36
N ARG A 776 24.89 -25.23 23.96
CA ARG A 776 25.24 -26.64 24.23
C ARG A 776 25.47 -27.46 22.95
N PHE A 777 24.87 -27.04 21.84
CA PHE A 777 24.98 -27.72 20.54
C PHE A 777 26.08 -27.15 19.65
N GLU A 778 26.83 -26.14 20.10
CA GLU A 778 27.95 -25.62 19.31
C GLU A 778 29.01 -26.71 19.10
N ASP A 779 29.39 -26.88 17.83
CA ASP A 779 30.46 -27.78 17.40
C ASP A 779 31.19 -27.14 16.20
N LYS A 780 32.50 -26.91 16.36
CA LYS A 780 33.40 -26.36 15.33
C LYS A 780 32.85 -25.13 14.58
N GLY A 781 32.24 -24.22 15.32
CA GLY A 781 31.70 -22.95 14.82
C GLY A 781 30.32 -23.01 14.19
N THR A 782 29.65 -24.16 14.22
CA THR A 782 28.29 -24.33 13.70
C THR A 782 27.28 -24.42 14.84
N LEU A 783 26.02 -24.10 14.55
CA LEU A 783 24.85 -24.35 15.39
C LEU A 783 23.80 -25.13 14.58
N PRO A 784 22.91 -25.90 15.24
CA PRO A 784 21.82 -26.56 14.53
C PRO A 784 20.83 -25.55 13.95
N ASN A 785 20.42 -25.75 12.70
CA ASN A 785 19.36 -24.98 12.06
C ASN A 785 17.98 -25.47 12.52
N MET A 786 17.82 -26.77 12.75
CA MET A 786 16.57 -27.37 13.23
C MET A 786 16.89 -28.44 14.27
N ILE A 787 16.07 -28.50 15.32
CA ILE A 787 16.12 -29.52 16.36
C ILE A 787 14.75 -30.22 16.41
N GLN A 788 14.69 -31.48 16.00
CA GLN A 788 13.46 -32.29 16.01
C GLN A 788 13.60 -33.41 17.04
N GLY A 789 12.78 -33.40 18.09
CA GLY A 789 12.99 -34.28 19.23
C GLY A 789 14.42 -34.09 19.74
N ASP A 790 15.22 -35.16 19.80
CA ASP A 790 16.65 -35.11 20.19
C ASP A 790 17.64 -34.95 19.02
N ASN A 791 17.16 -34.90 17.78
CA ASN A 791 18.02 -34.78 16.60
C ASN A 791 18.38 -33.31 16.31
N ALA A 792 19.66 -32.98 16.42
CA ALA A 792 20.25 -31.67 16.08
C ALA A 792 21.24 -31.76 14.91
N GLY A 793 21.04 -32.72 14.00
CA GLY A 793 21.97 -33.03 12.90
C GLY A 793 21.93 -32.04 11.74
N ASN A 794 20.81 -31.33 11.52
CA ASN A 794 20.74 -30.30 10.49
C ASN A 794 21.48 -29.04 10.97
N ARG A 795 22.57 -28.70 10.27
CA ARG A 795 23.45 -27.55 10.56
C ARG A 795 23.69 -26.70 9.31
N ASP A 796 22.75 -26.74 8.37
CA ASP A 796 22.81 -26.05 7.08
C ASP A 796 22.37 -24.58 7.24
N THR A 797 23.18 -23.80 7.95
CA THR A 797 22.90 -22.39 8.25
C THR A 797 24.20 -21.60 8.42
N SER A 798 24.25 -20.44 7.76
CA SER A 798 25.33 -19.46 7.91
C SER A 798 24.99 -18.38 8.92
N ASP A 799 23.71 -18.10 9.11
CA ASP A 799 23.20 -16.98 9.91
C ASP A 799 22.85 -17.35 11.36
N ALA A 800 22.44 -18.58 11.69
CA ALA A 800 22.11 -18.95 13.07
C ALA A 800 23.27 -18.74 14.06
N PRO A 801 24.53 -19.12 13.75
CA PRO A 801 25.69 -18.78 14.58
C PRO A 801 25.86 -17.27 14.76
N LEU A 802 25.64 -16.49 13.69
CA LEU A 802 25.83 -15.05 13.75
C LEU A 802 24.72 -14.35 14.55
N TRP A 803 23.47 -14.79 14.42
CA TRP A 803 22.36 -14.32 15.25
C TRP A 803 22.57 -14.66 16.73
N PHE A 804 23.24 -15.76 17.07
CA PHE A 804 23.63 -16.08 18.44
C PHE A 804 24.55 -15.01 19.05
N PHE A 805 25.51 -14.47 18.28
CA PHE A 805 26.33 -13.32 18.73
C PHE A 805 25.46 -12.09 19.00
N ILE A 806 24.52 -11.77 18.09
CA ILE A 806 23.65 -10.61 18.24
C ILE A 806 22.76 -10.74 19.48
N ALA A 807 22.15 -11.89 19.69
CA ALA A 807 21.29 -12.13 20.86
C ALA A 807 22.08 -12.04 22.18
N CYS A 808 23.32 -12.55 22.22
CA CYS A 808 24.20 -12.36 23.38
C CYS A 808 24.57 -10.88 23.58
N GLN A 809 24.86 -10.16 22.50
CA GLN A 809 25.15 -8.72 22.56
C GLN A 809 23.96 -7.92 23.09
N ASP A 810 22.75 -8.21 22.60
CA ASP A 810 21.52 -7.55 23.02
C ASP A 810 21.24 -7.82 24.52
N LEU A 811 21.48 -9.04 25.00
CA LEU A 811 21.33 -9.37 26.42
C LEU A 811 22.33 -8.61 27.31
N VAL A 812 23.61 -8.58 26.92
CA VAL A 812 24.66 -7.85 27.66
C VAL A 812 24.37 -6.35 27.72
N ARG A 813 23.87 -5.77 26.62
CA ARG A 813 23.44 -4.36 26.58
C ARG A 813 22.23 -4.10 27.48
N TYR A 814 21.22 -4.96 27.41
CA TYR A 814 20.00 -4.82 28.20
C TYR A 814 20.26 -4.93 29.71
N GLU A 815 21.09 -5.89 30.13
CA GLU A 815 21.44 -6.11 31.54
C GLU A 815 22.57 -5.17 32.03
N ASN A 816 23.20 -4.43 31.11
CA ASN A 816 24.33 -3.54 31.37
C ASN A 816 25.50 -4.23 32.12
N ASN A 817 25.72 -5.52 31.85
CA ASN A 817 26.84 -6.31 32.37
C ASN A 817 27.05 -7.57 31.51
N ASP A 818 28.22 -8.20 31.61
CA ASP A 818 28.59 -9.36 30.78
C ASP A 818 28.65 -10.69 31.56
N THR A 819 28.06 -10.75 32.76
CA THR A 819 28.12 -11.93 33.65
C THR A 819 27.56 -13.20 33.02
N PHE A 820 26.54 -13.08 32.17
CA PHE A 820 25.99 -14.21 31.40
C PHE A 820 27.05 -14.91 30.54
N LEU A 821 28.03 -14.15 30.01
CA LEU A 821 29.07 -14.70 29.16
C LEU A 821 30.00 -15.67 29.92
N ASP A 822 30.10 -15.51 31.24
CA ASP A 822 30.95 -16.36 32.09
C ASP A 822 30.20 -17.55 32.70
N GLU A 823 28.90 -17.69 32.42
CA GLU A 823 28.14 -18.87 32.82
C GLU A 823 28.65 -20.13 32.10
N ALA A 824 28.76 -21.23 32.86
CA ALA A 824 29.15 -22.53 32.33
C ALA A 824 28.07 -23.12 31.41
N CYS A 825 28.51 -23.62 30.25
CA CYS A 825 27.73 -24.33 29.25
C CYS A 825 28.53 -25.55 28.76
N ASN A 826 28.16 -26.73 29.27
CA ASN A 826 29.00 -27.93 29.23
C ASN A 826 30.38 -27.63 29.87
N ASN A 827 31.49 -27.93 29.19
CA ASN A 827 32.87 -27.72 29.70
C ASN A 827 33.46 -26.34 29.34
N ARG A 828 32.67 -25.42 28.79
CA ARG A 828 33.12 -24.09 28.34
C ARG A 828 32.20 -22.99 28.88
N THR A 829 32.67 -21.76 28.97
CA THR A 829 31.79 -20.59 29.18
C THR A 829 31.18 -20.13 27.86
N ILE A 830 30.07 -19.38 27.91
CA ILE A 830 29.47 -18.78 26.72
C ILE A 830 30.49 -17.90 25.97
N ARG A 831 31.34 -17.15 26.69
CA ARG A 831 32.43 -16.34 26.15
C ARG A 831 33.41 -17.18 25.33
N GLN A 832 33.82 -18.33 25.86
CA GLN A 832 34.71 -19.26 25.16
C GLN A 832 34.05 -19.86 23.92
N ILE A 833 32.74 -20.13 23.97
CA ILE A 833 31.97 -20.62 22.82
C ILE A 833 31.93 -19.56 21.71
N LEU A 834 31.64 -18.30 22.03
CA LEU A 834 31.64 -17.18 21.07
C LEU A 834 33.02 -17.01 20.41
N ALA A 835 34.10 -17.00 21.20
CA ALA A 835 35.45 -16.89 20.66
C ALA A 835 35.81 -18.08 19.75
N SER A 836 35.53 -19.32 20.22
CA SER A 836 35.74 -20.55 19.44
C SER A 836 35.00 -20.51 18.10
N MET A 837 33.75 -20.08 18.11
CA MET A 837 32.90 -20.00 16.92
C MET A 837 33.46 -19.02 15.89
N ALA A 838 33.90 -17.84 16.31
CA ALA A 838 34.52 -16.86 15.42
C ALA A 838 35.86 -17.34 14.83
N PHE A 839 36.71 -18.00 15.62
CA PHE A 839 37.93 -18.62 15.10
C PHE A 839 37.63 -19.72 14.09
N SER A 840 36.60 -20.53 14.32
CA SER A 840 36.15 -21.56 13.37
C SER A 840 35.61 -20.96 12.08
N LEU A 841 34.77 -19.93 12.13
CA LEU A 841 34.27 -19.22 10.94
C LEU A 841 35.41 -18.58 10.12
N THR A 842 36.43 -18.05 10.82
CA THR A 842 37.64 -17.50 10.18
C THR A 842 38.44 -18.56 9.45
N LYS A 843 38.66 -19.74 10.07
CA LYS A 843 39.46 -20.83 9.49
C LYS A 843 38.71 -21.64 8.43
N GLY A 844 37.40 -21.77 8.59
CA GLY A 844 36.53 -22.67 7.84
C GLY A 844 35.79 -23.65 8.76
N THR A 845 34.47 -23.72 8.62
CA THR A 845 33.61 -24.67 9.31
C THR A 845 33.44 -25.96 8.49
N PRO A 846 33.03 -27.09 9.11
CA PRO A 846 32.82 -28.35 8.40
C PRO A 846 31.75 -28.29 7.30
N ASN A 847 30.79 -27.37 7.41
CA ASN A 847 29.70 -27.19 6.46
C ASN A 847 30.03 -26.16 5.35
N GLY A 848 31.30 -25.76 5.20
CA GLY A 848 31.78 -25.00 4.04
C GLY A 848 31.76 -23.47 4.18
N ILE A 849 31.43 -22.92 5.36
CA ILE A 849 31.50 -21.48 5.63
C ILE A 849 32.95 -21.12 5.95
N ARG A 850 33.50 -20.11 5.28
CA ARG A 850 34.88 -19.69 5.50
C ARG A 850 35.09 -18.21 5.19
N MET A 851 35.99 -17.58 5.93
CA MET A 851 36.39 -16.20 5.66
C MET A 851 37.33 -16.10 4.44
N ASP A 852 37.00 -15.19 3.53
CA ASP A 852 37.90 -14.69 2.49
C ASP A 852 38.94 -13.74 3.12
N PRO A 853 40.25 -14.05 3.05
CA PRO A 853 41.27 -13.23 3.68
C PRO A 853 41.43 -11.84 3.08
N GLU A 854 41.06 -11.63 1.81
CA GLU A 854 41.23 -10.33 1.15
C GLU A 854 40.14 -9.34 1.55
N SER A 855 38.87 -9.75 1.57
CA SER A 855 37.75 -8.89 1.98
C SER A 855 37.41 -8.96 3.47
N GLY A 856 37.75 -10.06 4.15
CA GLY A 856 37.28 -10.39 5.50
C GLY A 856 35.85 -10.96 5.54
N PHE A 857 35.20 -11.16 4.39
CA PHE A 857 33.82 -11.66 4.30
C PHE A 857 33.72 -13.15 4.55
N LEU A 858 32.56 -13.60 5.04
CA LEU A 858 32.23 -15.02 5.16
C LEU A 858 31.52 -15.50 3.89
N PHE A 859 32.10 -16.52 3.26
CA PHE A 859 31.45 -17.29 2.20
C PHE A 859 30.29 -18.11 2.79
N SER A 860 29.12 -18.04 2.16
CA SER A 860 27.95 -18.86 2.47
C SER A 860 27.68 -19.83 1.32
N PRO A 861 27.54 -21.14 1.62
CA PRO A 861 26.96 -22.10 0.69
C PRO A 861 25.54 -21.70 0.26
N ALA A 862 25.07 -22.30 -0.85
CA ALA A 862 23.69 -22.14 -1.28
C ALA A 862 22.71 -22.64 -0.20
N HIS A 863 21.56 -21.98 -0.04
CA HIS A 863 20.49 -22.35 0.91
C HIS A 863 20.78 -22.17 2.40
N PHE A 864 21.92 -21.58 2.77
CA PHE A 864 22.29 -21.46 4.19
C PHE A 864 21.82 -20.14 4.84
N THR A 865 21.30 -19.21 4.05
CA THR A 865 20.68 -17.95 4.53
C THR A 865 19.21 -18.17 4.89
N TRP A 866 18.56 -17.21 5.53
CA TRP A 866 17.12 -17.25 5.77
C TRP A 866 16.24 -17.40 4.51
N MET A 867 16.80 -17.13 3.33
CA MET A 867 16.16 -17.39 2.04
C MET A 867 16.50 -18.80 1.53
N ASP A 868 16.10 -19.85 2.26
CA ASP A 868 16.65 -21.22 2.19
C ASP A 868 15.88 -22.23 1.31
N THR A 869 14.97 -21.78 0.44
CA THR A 869 14.17 -22.72 -0.37
C THR A 869 15.02 -23.59 -1.30
N ASN A 870 14.93 -24.91 -1.17
CA ASN A 870 15.72 -25.89 -1.93
C ASN A 870 14.83 -26.90 -2.72
N HIS A 871 15.40 -27.50 -3.77
CA HIS A 871 14.79 -28.50 -4.67
C HIS A 871 13.37 -28.14 -5.17
N PRO A 872 13.21 -27.19 -6.11
CA PRO A 872 14.26 -26.43 -6.76
C PRO A 872 14.80 -25.29 -5.88
N SER A 873 16.04 -24.89 -6.16
CA SER A 873 16.67 -23.75 -5.50
C SER A 873 15.96 -22.46 -5.89
N GLY A 874 15.13 -21.92 -4.99
CA GLY A 874 14.34 -20.71 -5.27
C GLY A 874 15.17 -19.42 -5.18
N THR A 875 16.11 -19.40 -4.22
CA THR A 875 16.96 -18.26 -3.88
C THR A 875 18.33 -18.75 -3.40
N PRO A 876 19.20 -19.27 -4.28
CA PRO A 876 20.44 -19.95 -3.89
C PRO A 876 21.35 -19.10 -3.00
N ARG A 877 21.60 -17.84 -3.38
CA ARG A 877 22.45 -16.87 -2.64
C ARG A 877 23.80 -17.44 -2.16
N GLU A 878 24.44 -18.24 -3.02
CA GLU A 878 25.80 -18.73 -2.82
C GLU A 878 26.82 -17.59 -3.03
N GLY A 879 27.84 -17.50 -2.18
CA GLY A 879 28.85 -16.44 -2.23
C GLY A 879 28.87 -15.60 -0.96
N TYR A 880 28.75 -14.29 -1.08
CA TYR A 880 28.81 -13.35 0.06
C TYR A 880 27.49 -12.55 0.18
N PRO A 881 26.46 -13.09 0.87
CA PRO A 881 25.20 -12.38 1.11
C PRO A 881 25.39 -11.18 2.04
N ILE A 882 24.72 -10.05 1.74
CA ILE A 882 24.94 -8.78 2.47
C ILE A 882 24.63 -8.87 3.98
N GLU A 883 23.56 -9.57 4.36
CA GLU A 883 23.18 -9.68 5.77
C GLU A 883 24.12 -10.58 6.56
N ILE A 884 24.72 -11.61 5.93
CA ILE A 884 25.76 -12.42 6.55
C ILE A 884 26.97 -11.55 6.88
N GLN A 885 27.35 -10.64 5.98
CA GLN A 885 28.48 -9.74 6.23
C GLN A 885 28.15 -8.70 7.30
N ALA A 886 26.93 -8.17 7.32
CA ALA A 886 26.48 -7.24 8.36
C ALA A 886 26.45 -7.91 9.75
N LEU A 887 25.96 -9.14 9.83
CA LEU A 887 25.96 -9.96 11.04
C LEU A 887 27.39 -10.30 11.49
N TRP A 888 28.27 -10.63 10.55
CA TRP A 888 29.69 -10.92 10.84
C TRP A 888 30.43 -9.69 11.37
N PHE A 889 30.23 -8.52 10.75
CA PHE A 889 30.73 -7.25 11.25
C PHE A 889 30.30 -6.99 12.69
N ALA A 890 29.02 -7.22 13.01
CA ALA A 890 28.49 -7.01 14.36
C ALA A 890 29.03 -8.04 15.36
N ALA A 891 29.23 -9.30 14.96
CA ALA A 891 29.86 -10.33 15.77
C ALA A 891 31.32 -9.99 16.12
N LEU A 892 32.12 -9.60 15.12
CA LEU A 892 33.50 -9.14 15.31
C LEU A 892 33.58 -7.90 16.20
N SER A 893 32.68 -6.94 15.97
CA SER A 893 32.56 -5.74 16.81
C SER A 893 32.24 -6.11 18.25
N PHE A 894 31.32 -7.05 18.49
CA PHE A 894 31.02 -7.52 19.83
C PHE A 894 32.24 -8.17 20.50
N LEU A 895 32.92 -9.08 19.80
CA LEU A 895 34.12 -9.77 20.29
C LEU A 895 35.25 -8.82 20.67
N SER A 896 35.41 -7.70 19.95
CA SER A 896 36.41 -6.69 20.30
C SER A 896 36.21 -6.08 21.70
N HIS A 897 35.00 -6.22 22.28
CA HIS A 897 34.70 -5.76 23.64
C HIS A 897 34.86 -6.88 24.68
N ILE A 898 34.52 -8.13 24.32
CA ILE A 898 34.31 -9.23 25.27
C ILE A 898 35.43 -10.29 25.30
N ASP A 899 36.25 -10.42 24.27
CA ASP A 899 37.37 -11.38 24.24
C ASP A 899 38.61 -10.80 24.97
N GLY A 900 39.42 -11.66 25.60
CA GLY A 900 40.45 -11.29 26.59
C GLY A 900 41.58 -10.35 26.10
N LYS A 901 42.46 -9.94 27.04
CA LYS A 901 43.63 -9.06 26.77
C LYS A 901 44.61 -9.76 25.80
N GLY A 902 44.43 -9.55 24.50
CA GLY A 902 45.26 -10.08 23.41
C GLY A 902 44.59 -10.05 22.05
N ASN A 903 43.28 -10.35 21.97
CA ASN A 903 42.55 -10.47 20.69
C ASN A 903 41.68 -9.25 20.35
N LYS A 904 41.44 -8.33 21.29
CA LYS A 904 40.54 -7.17 21.10
C LYS A 904 40.90 -6.32 19.88
N ASP A 905 42.18 -5.97 19.75
CA ASP A 905 42.65 -5.15 18.62
C ASP A 905 42.57 -5.90 17.28
N GLN A 906 42.76 -7.22 17.30
CA GLN A 906 42.61 -8.06 16.12
C GLN A 906 41.15 -8.06 15.65
N TRP A 907 40.19 -8.28 16.56
CA TRP A 907 38.76 -8.25 16.23
C TRP A 907 38.29 -6.88 15.77
N LYS A 908 38.76 -5.81 16.41
CA LYS A 908 38.46 -4.44 15.99
C LYS A 908 38.96 -4.14 14.57
N LYS A 909 40.19 -4.55 14.24
CA LYS A 909 40.74 -4.41 12.89
C LYS A 909 39.97 -5.24 11.87
N ALA A 910 39.60 -6.49 12.21
CA ALA A 910 38.80 -7.35 11.35
C ALA A 910 37.41 -6.75 11.08
N ALA A 911 36.73 -6.22 12.10
CA ALA A 911 35.45 -5.55 11.94
C ALA A 911 35.57 -4.33 11.02
N GLN A 912 36.58 -3.48 11.22
CA GLN A 912 36.81 -2.32 10.35
C GLN A 912 37.07 -2.74 8.90
N HIS A 913 37.87 -3.78 8.69
CA HIS A 913 38.16 -4.31 7.36
C HIS A 913 36.90 -4.80 6.64
N VAL A 914 36.03 -5.56 7.31
CA VAL A 914 34.73 -5.97 6.77
C VAL A 914 33.87 -4.76 6.42
N GLN A 915 33.83 -3.75 7.30
CA GLN A 915 33.04 -2.53 7.07
C GLN A 915 33.50 -1.78 5.81
N ASP A 916 34.82 -1.62 5.64
CA ASP A 916 35.40 -0.92 4.50
C ASP A 916 35.21 -1.71 3.20
N SER A 917 35.36 -3.04 3.25
CA SER A 917 35.05 -3.93 2.12
C SER A 917 33.58 -3.87 1.71
N ILE A 918 32.63 -3.78 2.66
CA ILE A 918 31.20 -3.64 2.33
C ILE A 918 30.98 -2.37 1.51
N ARG A 919 31.52 -1.24 1.95
CA ARG A 919 31.39 0.04 1.24
C ARG A 919 32.00 -0.01 -0.16
N ALA A 920 33.14 -0.69 -0.30
CA ALA A 920 33.88 -0.77 -1.57
C ALA A 920 33.23 -1.72 -2.59
N LEU A 921 32.71 -2.87 -2.16
CA LEU A 921 32.33 -3.97 -3.05
C LEU A 921 30.81 -4.10 -3.28
N PHE A 922 29.96 -3.69 -2.33
CA PHE A 922 28.51 -3.94 -2.43
C PHE A 922 27.72 -2.79 -3.07
N PHE A 923 28.19 -1.54 -3.04
CA PHE A 923 27.36 -0.41 -3.48
C PHE A 923 27.23 -0.33 -5.00
N LEU A 924 26.01 -0.48 -5.51
CA LEU A 924 25.70 -0.43 -6.94
C LEU A 924 25.40 1.01 -7.37
N ASN A 925 26.39 1.69 -7.97
CA ASN A 925 26.28 3.11 -8.32
C ASN A 925 25.11 3.44 -9.27
N ASP A 926 24.79 2.57 -10.22
CA ASP A 926 23.67 2.78 -11.16
C ASP A 926 22.31 2.69 -10.48
N PHE A 927 22.24 1.88 -9.42
CA PHE A 927 20.98 1.49 -8.77
C PHE A 927 20.75 2.19 -7.43
N LYS A 928 21.82 2.75 -6.84
CA LYS A 928 21.81 3.48 -5.56
C LYS A 928 21.43 2.61 -4.35
N TYR A 929 21.73 1.31 -4.37
CA TYR A 929 21.53 0.42 -3.23
C TYR A 929 22.61 -0.66 -3.20
N LEU A 930 22.63 -1.50 -2.16
CA LEU A 930 23.63 -2.57 -2.02
C LEU A 930 23.23 -3.82 -2.82
N SER A 931 24.21 -4.46 -3.45
CA SER A 931 24.10 -5.81 -3.99
C SER A 931 23.51 -6.75 -2.95
N ASP A 932 22.57 -7.63 -3.33
CA ASP A 932 21.98 -8.55 -2.36
C ASP A 932 22.96 -9.67 -1.95
N CYS A 933 23.76 -10.12 -2.92
CA CYS A 933 24.84 -11.07 -2.74
C CYS A 933 25.97 -10.71 -3.71
N LEU A 934 27.22 -10.94 -3.31
CA LEU A 934 28.30 -11.09 -4.28
C LEU A 934 28.40 -12.57 -4.63
N CYS A 935 27.86 -12.95 -5.79
CA CYS A 935 27.78 -14.33 -6.24
C CYS A 935 29.16 -14.88 -6.57
N ALA A 936 29.54 -15.93 -5.86
CA ALA A 936 30.82 -16.59 -5.96
C ALA A 936 30.64 -18.08 -5.67
N LYS A 937 31.47 -18.92 -6.28
CA LYS A 937 31.59 -20.33 -5.90
C LYS A 937 32.53 -20.49 -4.71
N SER A 938 32.47 -21.65 -4.05
CA SER A 938 33.41 -21.95 -2.97
C SER A 938 34.86 -21.78 -3.41
N GLY A 939 35.60 -20.93 -2.68
CA GLY A 939 37.01 -20.61 -2.94
C GLY A 939 37.26 -19.42 -3.86
N GLU A 940 36.24 -18.84 -4.50
CA GLU A 940 36.38 -17.62 -5.29
C GLU A 940 36.40 -16.37 -4.37
N PRO A 941 37.38 -15.46 -4.51
CA PRO A 941 37.47 -14.23 -3.72
C PRO A 941 36.31 -13.27 -3.98
N ALA A 942 35.92 -12.48 -2.97
CA ALA A 942 34.83 -11.51 -3.08
C ALA A 942 35.11 -10.40 -4.10
N GLN A 943 36.38 -10.07 -4.35
CA GLN A 943 36.83 -9.05 -5.28
C GLN A 943 36.53 -9.41 -6.75
N THR A 944 36.46 -10.71 -7.05
CA THR A 944 36.14 -11.24 -8.39
C THR A 944 34.70 -11.72 -8.53
N ALA A 945 33.93 -11.67 -7.44
CA ALA A 945 32.56 -12.12 -7.40
C ALA A 945 31.63 -11.20 -8.23
N GLU A 946 30.58 -11.79 -8.79
CA GLU A 946 29.60 -11.05 -9.60
C GLU A 946 28.51 -10.46 -8.68
N PRO A 947 28.25 -9.14 -8.70
CA PRO A 947 27.20 -8.54 -7.89
C PRO A 947 25.79 -8.89 -8.40
N ASP A 948 24.90 -9.27 -7.49
CA ASP A 948 23.46 -9.47 -7.72
C ASP A 948 22.66 -8.17 -7.54
N ASP A 949 22.03 -7.69 -8.62
CA ASP A 949 21.24 -6.46 -8.62
C ASP A 949 19.79 -6.63 -8.12
N ALA A 950 19.40 -7.81 -7.63
CA ALA A 950 18.12 -8.04 -6.99
C ALA A 950 17.89 -7.06 -5.82
N LEU A 951 16.87 -6.22 -5.93
CA LEU A 951 16.47 -5.30 -4.86
C LEU A 951 15.71 -6.06 -3.77
N ARG A 952 16.42 -6.37 -2.68
CA ARG A 952 15.92 -7.13 -1.52
C ARG A 952 16.03 -6.34 -0.22
N PRO A 953 15.28 -6.71 0.84
CA PRO A 953 15.32 -6.01 2.11
C PRO A 953 16.54 -6.38 2.98
N ASN A 954 17.37 -7.36 2.58
CA ASN A 954 18.53 -7.83 3.36
C ASN A 954 19.56 -6.73 3.67
N GLN A 955 19.70 -5.76 2.77
CA GLN A 955 20.58 -4.60 2.97
C GLN A 955 20.21 -3.73 4.18
N LEU A 956 18.98 -3.82 4.68
CA LEU A 956 18.56 -3.10 5.91
C LEU A 956 19.41 -3.53 7.11
N PHE A 957 19.88 -4.78 7.15
CA PHE A 957 20.76 -5.27 8.20
C PHE A 957 22.11 -4.56 8.22
N ALA A 958 22.60 -4.08 7.08
CA ALA A 958 23.83 -3.30 7.03
C ALA A 958 23.69 -1.99 7.83
N ILE A 959 22.50 -1.36 7.82
CA ILE A 959 22.20 -0.15 8.60
C ILE A 959 21.90 -0.51 10.07
N THR A 960 21.00 -1.47 10.30
CA THR A 960 20.54 -1.80 11.67
C THR A 960 21.64 -2.43 12.53
N LEU A 961 22.64 -3.07 11.92
CA LEU A 961 23.81 -3.64 12.61
C LEU A 961 25.06 -2.73 12.56
N GLY A 962 25.01 -1.59 11.86
CA GLY A 962 26.06 -0.57 11.86
C GLY A 962 27.22 -0.81 10.90
N ALA A 963 27.07 -1.76 9.96
CA ALA A 963 28.04 -1.93 8.87
C ALA A 963 28.03 -0.72 7.90
N ILE A 964 26.88 -0.07 7.73
CA ILE A 964 26.73 1.21 7.05
C ILE A 964 26.24 2.26 8.05
N THR A 965 26.97 3.36 8.13
CA THR A 965 26.68 4.52 8.98
C THR A 965 26.65 5.83 8.18
N ASP A 966 26.93 5.78 6.88
CA ASP A 966 26.84 6.94 5.99
C ASP A 966 25.36 7.28 5.77
N SER A 967 24.97 8.51 6.08
CA SER A 967 23.57 8.94 6.02
C SER A 967 23.04 8.94 4.58
N THR A 968 23.84 9.44 3.62
CA THR A 968 23.45 9.51 2.21
C THR A 968 23.21 8.11 1.63
N MET A 969 24.08 7.16 1.94
CA MET A 969 23.93 5.76 1.53
C MET A 969 22.71 5.12 2.20
N SER A 970 22.50 5.37 3.51
CA SER A 970 21.33 4.87 4.25
C SER A 970 20.01 5.39 3.66
N GLU A 971 19.92 6.68 3.35
CA GLU A 971 18.76 7.30 2.71
C GLU A 971 18.45 6.66 1.35
N ARG A 972 19.47 6.41 0.53
CA ARG A 972 19.31 5.75 -0.77
C ARG A 972 18.83 4.30 -0.63
N ILE A 973 19.38 3.55 0.33
CA ILE A 973 18.95 2.19 0.66
C ILE A 973 17.48 2.19 1.10
N LEU A 974 17.09 3.10 2.00
CA LEU A 974 15.72 3.23 2.49
C LEU A 974 14.75 3.58 1.35
N SER A 975 15.09 4.56 0.52
CA SER A 975 14.29 4.94 -0.65
C SER A 975 14.10 3.78 -1.65
N ALA A 976 15.12 2.93 -1.83
CA ALA A 976 14.98 1.72 -2.62
C ALA A 976 14.04 0.70 -1.96
N CYS A 977 14.22 0.44 -0.66
CA CYS A 977 13.40 -0.50 0.12
C CYS A 977 11.95 -0.05 0.31
N GLU A 978 11.63 1.24 0.21
CA GLU A 978 10.25 1.74 0.24
C GLU A 978 9.37 1.07 -0.83
N LYS A 979 9.94 0.63 -1.95
CA LYS A 979 9.23 -0.09 -3.03
C LYS A 979 8.78 -1.50 -2.63
N LEU A 980 9.33 -2.04 -1.54
CA LEU A 980 9.06 -3.37 -1.04
C LEU A 980 7.95 -3.38 0.03
N LEU A 981 7.64 -2.24 0.65
CA LEU A 981 6.71 -2.16 1.77
C LEU A 981 5.27 -2.53 1.39
N VAL A 982 4.62 -3.35 2.21
CA VAL A 982 3.17 -3.59 2.20
C VAL A 982 2.67 -3.49 3.64
N PRO A 983 1.36 -3.34 3.91
CA PRO A 983 0.86 -3.22 5.27
C PRO A 983 1.27 -4.40 6.16
N GLY A 984 2.08 -4.12 7.19
CA GLY A 984 2.59 -5.10 8.16
C GLY A 984 3.72 -6.01 7.68
N ALA A 985 4.24 -5.85 6.46
CA ALA A 985 5.30 -6.71 5.91
C ALA A 985 6.17 -6.02 4.84
N ILE A 986 7.23 -6.69 4.39
CA ILE A 986 8.13 -6.21 3.33
C ILE A 986 8.39 -7.30 2.29
N ARG A 987 8.19 -7.01 1.01
CA ARG A 987 8.44 -7.93 -0.11
C ARG A 987 9.91 -8.38 -0.09
N SER A 988 10.10 -9.68 -0.32
CA SER A 988 11.43 -10.29 -0.44
C SER A 988 12.19 -9.89 -1.70
N LEU A 989 11.47 -9.45 -2.74
CA LEU A 989 12.01 -8.98 -4.02
C LEU A 989 11.11 -7.90 -4.64
N ALA A 990 11.71 -6.88 -5.27
CA ALA A 990 10.97 -5.86 -6.01
C ALA A 990 10.47 -6.37 -7.37
N ASP A 991 9.27 -5.95 -7.79
CA ASP A 991 8.71 -6.22 -9.13
C ASP A 991 9.42 -5.35 -10.19
N ARG A 992 10.57 -5.82 -10.67
CA ARG A 992 11.41 -5.16 -11.68
C ARG A 992 12.32 -6.15 -12.42
N PRO A 993 12.81 -5.80 -13.62
CA PRO A 993 13.84 -6.59 -14.28
C PRO A 993 15.14 -6.62 -13.49
N LEU A 994 15.87 -7.73 -13.65
CA LEU A 994 17.24 -7.93 -13.17
C LEU A 994 18.25 -7.84 -14.33
N ARG A 995 19.46 -7.36 -14.06
CA ARG A 995 20.61 -7.52 -14.98
C ARG A 995 21.18 -8.92 -14.86
N ARG A 996 21.30 -9.42 -13.63
CA ARG A 996 21.77 -10.78 -13.35
C ARG A 996 20.58 -11.75 -13.34
N PRO A 997 20.50 -12.76 -14.22
CA PRO A 997 19.35 -13.65 -14.28
C PRO A 997 19.28 -14.58 -13.06
N LEU A 998 18.10 -14.69 -12.44
CA LEU A 998 17.80 -15.66 -11.38
C LEU A 998 17.18 -16.93 -11.98
N THR A 999 18.01 -17.90 -12.31
CA THR A 999 17.55 -19.13 -12.97
C THR A 999 17.08 -20.16 -11.96
N ILE A 1000 15.78 -20.46 -11.93
CA ILE A 1000 15.19 -21.54 -11.13
C ILE A 1000 14.85 -22.72 -12.05
N ARG A 1001 15.44 -23.90 -11.79
CA ARG A 1001 15.23 -25.11 -12.59
C ARG A 1001 14.57 -26.22 -11.78
N HIS A 1002 13.51 -26.80 -12.34
CA HIS A 1002 12.87 -28.01 -11.84
C HIS A 1002 12.85 -29.06 -12.95
N HIS A 1003 13.35 -30.28 -12.67
CA HIS A 1003 13.51 -31.37 -13.66
C HIS A 1003 14.13 -30.93 -14.99
N GLY A 1004 15.20 -30.12 -14.93
CA GLY A 1004 15.92 -29.63 -16.11
C GLY A 1004 15.22 -28.51 -16.90
N LYS A 1005 14.01 -28.07 -16.49
CA LYS A 1005 13.27 -26.99 -17.11
C LYS A 1005 13.29 -25.74 -16.23
N THR A 1006 13.44 -24.58 -16.87
CA THR A 1006 13.27 -23.28 -16.20
C THR A 1006 11.78 -23.05 -15.90
N VAL A 1007 11.44 -22.75 -14.64
CA VAL A 1007 10.03 -22.61 -14.20
C VAL A 1007 9.51 -21.17 -14.21
N ILE A 1008 10.40 -20.17 -14.16
CA ILE A 1008 10.05 -18.75 -14.21
C ILE A 1008 11.00 -17.98 -15.14
N ASP A 1009 10.60 -16.80 -15.61
CA ASP A 1009 11.50 -15.91 -16.38
C ASP A 1009 12.67 -15.43 -15.49
N PRO A 1010 13.93 -15.79 -15.80
CA PRO A 1010 15.07 -15.42 -14.96
C PRO A 1010 15.35 -13.92 -14.88
N TYR A 1011 14.93 -13.14 -15.87
CA TYR A 1011 15.11 -11.68 -15.87
C TYR A 1011 13.93 -10.95 -15.22
N HIS A 1012 12.81 -11.64 -15.02
CA HIS A 1012 11.62 -11.15 -14.32
C HIS A 1012 11.14 -12.14 -13.24
N PRO A 1013 11.97 -12.44 -12.23
CA PRO A 1013 11.68 -13.54 -11.32
C PRO A 1013 10.66 -13.21 -10.22
N TYR A 1014 10.10 -11.99 -10.21
CA TYR A 1014 9.12 -11.59 -9.21
C TYR A 1014 7.83 -12.42 -9.28
N GLN A 1015 7.44 -13.02 -8.16
CA GLN A 1015 6.21 -13.78 -7.96
C GLN A 1015 5.45 -13.20 -6.75
N GLY A 1016 4.40 -12.44 -7.04
CA GLY A 1016 3.63 -11.72 -6.01
C GLY A 1016 2.57 -12.56 -5.29
N THR A 1017 2.35 -13.82 -5.68
CA THR A 1017 1.33 -14.69 -5.09
C THR A 1017 1.95 -16.02 -4.66
N TYR A 1018 1.70 -16.43 -3.42
CA TYR A 1018 2.17 -17.69 -2.85
C TYR A 1018 1.01 -18.69 -2.75
N ALA A 1019 0.73 -19.39 -3.86
CA ALA A 1019 -0.33 -20.39 -3.96
C ALA A 1019 -0.01 -21.44 -5.03
N GLY A 1020 -0.77 -22.54 -5.06
CA GLY A 1020 -0.62 -23.62 -6.04
C GLY A 1020 0.48 -24.61 -5.69
N ASP A 1021 0.96 -25.32 -6.72
CA ASP A 1021 1.96 -26.40 -6.61
C ASP A 1021 3.23 -25.98 -5.87
N GLU A 1022 3.80 -26.90 -5.11
CA GLU A 1022 4.95 -26.62 -4.26
C GLU A 1022 6.19 -26.22 -5.06
N ASP A 1023 6.58 -27.06 -6.02
CA ASP A 1023 7.89 -26.96 -6.68
C ASP A 1023 7.90 -25.97 -7.84
N THR A 1024 6.75 -25.75 -8.47
CA THR A 1024 6.63 -24.88 -9.65
C THR A 1024 6.05 -23.51 -9.36
N CYS A 1025 5.33 -23.32 -8.24
CA CYS A 1025 4.72 -22.04 -7.87
C CYS A 1025 5.21 -21.52 -6.51
N ARG A 1026 4.98 -22.26 -5.42
CA ARG A 1026 5.23 -21.78 -4.05
C ARG A 1026 6.73 -21.60 -3.74
N LYS A 1027 7.57 -22.61 -4.00
CA LYS A 1027 9.02 -22.52 -3.78
C LYS A 1027 9.67 -21.39 -4.58
N PRO A 1028 9.38 -21.22 -5.89
CA PRO A 1028 9.81 -20.04 -6.63
C PRO A 1028 9.35 -18.70 -6.03
N ALA A 1029 8.14 -18.63 -5.45
CA ALA A 1029 7.59 -17.39 -4.91
C ALA A 1029 8.03 -17.04 -3.47
N TYR A 1030 8.39 -18.03 -2.66
CA TYR A 1030 8.57 -17.91 -1.20
C TYR A 1030 9.51 -16.77 -0.77
N HIS A 1031 10.59 -16.58 -1.53
CA HIS A 1031 11.52 -15.48 -1.34
C HIS A 1031 11.70 -14.61 -2.59
N ASN A 1032 10.84 -14.70 -3.61
CA ASN A 1032 10.96 -13.87 -4.82
C ASN A 1032 9.75 -12.97 -5.06
N GLY A 1033 9.13 -12.45 -4.00
CA GLY A 1033 8.05 -11.46 -4.14
C GLY A 1033 7.05 -11.49 -2.99
N THR A 1034 6.89 -12.66 -2.36
CA THR A 1034 6.21 -12.82 -1.08
C THR A 1034 6.72 -11.81 -0.04
N ALA A 1035 5.83 -11.22 0.74
CA ALA A 1035 6.16 -10.24 1.77
C ALA A 1035 6.31 -10.88 3.15
N TRP A 1036 7.38 -10.52 3.85
CA TRP A 1036 7.81 -11.11 5.11
C TRP A 1036 7.58 -10.15 6.27
N THR A 1037 7.03 -10.66 7.36
CA THR A 1037 6.65 -9.85 8.53
C THR A 1037 7.82 -9.56 9.46
N TRP A 1038 8.81 -10.46 9.56
CA TRP A 1038 9.93 -10.32 10.50
C TRP A 1038 11.02 -9.33 10.05
N VAL A 1039 11.25 -9.17 8.75
CA VAL A 1039 12.25 -8.21 8.21
C VAL A 1039 11.69 -6.78 8.21
N PHE A 1040 10.37 -6.62 8.09
CA PHE A 1040 9.72 -5.31 8.00
C PHE A 1040 10.06 -4.35 9.17
N PRO A 1041 10.06 -4.78 10.45
CA PRO A 1041 10.52 -3.94 11.55
C PRO A 1041 11.94 -3.36 11.37
N SER A 1042 12.83 -4.07 10.66
CA SER A 1042 14.19 -3.55 10.38
C SER A 1042 14.18 -2.33 9.48
N PHE A 1043 13.17 -2.16 8.61
CA PHE A 1043 13.00 -0.93 7.83
C PHE A 1043 12.71 0.26 8.75
N CYS A 1044 11.79 0.07 9.70
CA CYS A 1044 11.41 1.12 10.66
C CYS A 1044 12.57 1.46 11.60
N GLU A 1045 13.35 0.46 12.03
CA GLU A 1045 14.58 0.69 12.80
C GLU A 1045 15.64 1.45 11.99
N ALA A 1046 15.88 1.05 10.72
CA ALA A 1046 16.82 1.73 9.84
C ALA A 1046 16.41 3.18 9.54
N TRP A 1047 15.10 3.44 9.41
CA TRP A 1047 14.54 4.77 9.24
C TRP A 1047 14.92 5.69 10.41
N VAL A 1048 14.66 5.28 11.65
CA VAL A 1048 14.99 6.09 12.84
C VAL A 1048 16.49 6.22 13.04
N LYS A 1049 17.28 5.20 12.70
CA LYS A 1049 18.75 5.32 12.71
C LYS A 1049 19.28 6.35 11.71
N THR A 1050 18.57 6.59 10.62
CA THR A 1050 18.99 7.52 9.56
C THR A 1050 18.50 8.94 9.84
N PHE A 1051 17.24 9.10 10.24
CA PHE A 1051 16.58 10.40 10.41
C PHE A 1051 16.46 10.86 11.88
N GLY A 1052 16.91 10.05 12.84
CA GLY A 1052 16.89 10.40 14.26
C GLY A 1052 15.47 10.47 14.86
N GLU A 1053 15.32 11.29 15.90
CA GLU A 1053 14.06 11.45 16.66
C GLU A 1053 12.88 11.88 15.78
N GLU A 1054 13.12 12.78 14.82
CA GLU A 1054 12.09 13.26 13.91
C GLU A 1054 11.50 12.15 13.03
N GLY A 1055 12.27 11.08 12.76
CA GLY A 1055 11.82 9.92 12.01
C GLY A 1055 10.93 8.95 12.80
N LYS A 1056 10.89 9.06 14.14
CA LYS A 1056 10.19 8.08 15.00
C LYS A 1056 8.70 8.00 14.73
N LYS A 1057 8.02 9.14 14.58
CA LYS A 1057 6.56 9.15 14.33
C LYS A 1057 6.21 8.43 13.03
N THR A 1058 6.96 8.70 11.96
CA THR A 1058 6.79 8.03 10.66
C THR A 1058 7.04 6.53 10.76
N ALA A 1059 8.15 6.13 11.40
CA ALA A 1059 8.49 4.73 11.61
C ALA A 1059 7.44 3.98 12.44
N LEU A 1060 6.92 4.61 13.50
CA LEU A 1060 5.85 4.04 14.34
C LEU A 1060 4.53 3.93 13.58
N ALA A 1061 4.18 4.90 12.72
CA ALA A 1061 2.99 4.81 11.87
C ALA A 1061 3.09 3.59 10.92
N TRP A 1062 4.23 3.40 10.25
CA TRP A 1062 4.45 2.21 9.41
C TRP A 1062 4.43 0.92 10.22
N LEU A 1063 5.24 0.82 11.28
CA LEU A 1063 5.30 -0.39 12.12
C LEU A 1063 3.93 -0.72 12.72
N GLY A 1064 3.15 0.31 13.04
CA GLY A 1064 1.78 0.22 13.52
C GLY A 1064 0.84 -0.50 12.58
N SER A 1065 1.13 -0.57 11.28
CA SER A 1065 0.35 -1.38 10.32
C SER A 1065 0.31 -2.88 10.66
N CYS A 1066 1.24 -3.40 11.46
CA CYS A 1066 1.16 -4.74 12.05
C CYS A 1066 -0.13 -4.97 12.87
N ALA A 1067 -0.77 -3.91 13.39
CA ALA A 1067 -2.07 -4.01 14.06
C ALA A 1067 -3.16 -4.60 13.16
N ARG A 1068 -3.09 -4.42 11.83
CA ARG A 1068 -4.02 -5.07 10.90
C ARG A 1068 -3.87 -6.59 10.92
N LEU A 1069 -2.62 -7.07 11.00
CA LEU A 1069 -2.30 -8.49 11.07
C LEU A 1069 -2.74 -9.09 12.41
N LEU A 1070 -2.41 -8.44 13.52
CA LEU A 1070 -2.86 -8.86 14.87
C LEU A 1070 -4.40 -8.92 14.99
N ASN A 1071 -5.11 -8.12 14.20
CA ASN A 1071 -6.58 -8.05 14.20
C ASN A 1071 -7.26 -9.02 13.22
N SER A 1072 -6.52 -9.80 12.41
CA SER A 1072 -7.08 -10.68 11.37
C SER A 1072 -6.33 -12.02 11.29
N GLY A 1073 -6.85 -13.01 10.56
CA GLY A 1073 -6.22 -14.34 10.48
C GLY A 1073 -6.17 -15.03 11.85
N CYS A 1074 -4.97 -15.38 12.34
CA CYS A 1074 -4.79 -15.86 13.71
C CYS A 1074 -4.78 -14.68 14.68
N VAL A 1075 -5.90 -14.48 15.37
CA VAL A 1075 -6.13 -13.31 16.21
C VAL A 1075 -5.06 -13.20 17.28
N GLY A 1076 -4.46 -12.02 17.41
CA GLY A 1076 -3.41 -11.75 18.37
C GLY A 1076 -2.01 -12.12 17.91
N HIS A 1077 -1.86 -12.71 16.72
CA HIS A 1077 -0.58 -13.15 16.18
C HIS A 1077 -0.26 -12.47 14.84
N ILE A 1078 1.00 -12.57 14.43
CA ILE A 1078 1.48 -12.10 13.13
C ILE A 1078 1.78 -13.34 12.29
N PRO A 1079 1.29 -13.43 11.02
CA PRO A 1079 1.60 -14.53 10.13
C PRO A 1079 3.06 -14.48 9.69
N GLU A 1080 3.55 -15.57 9.15
CA GLU A 1080 4.89 -15.67 8.58
C GLU A 1080 5.06 -14.75 7.37
N ILE A 1081 4.14 -14.86 6.41
CA ILE A 1081 4.22 -14.20 5.12
C ILE A 1081 2.85 -13.71 4.64
N LEU A 1082 2.90 -12.76 3.71
CA LEU A 1082 1.76 -12.27 2.94
C LEU A 1082 2.06 -12.41 1.44
N ASP A 1083 1.03 -12.50 0.62
CA ASP A 1083 1.18 -12.26 -0.82
C ASP A 1083 1.84 -10.89 -1.05
N GLY A 1084 2.82 -10.86 -1.96
CA GLY A 1084 3.47 -9.64 -2.39
C GLY A 1084 2.48 -8.69 -3.05
N ASP A 1085 1.57 -9.21 -3.88
CA ASP A 1085 0.57 -8.43 -4.61
C ASP A 1085 -0.71 -8.19 -3.79
N PHE A 1086 -1.33 -7.03 -3.99
CA PHE A 1086 -2.63 -6.68 -3.41
C PHE A 1086 -3.69 -7.73 -3.80
N PRO A 1087 -4.49 -8.27 -2.86
CA PRO A 1087 -4.81 -7.72 -1.54
C PRO A 1087 -3.94 -8.17 -0.37
N HIS A 1088 -2.72 -8.69 -0.61
CA HIS A 1088 -1.77 -9.11 0.44
C HIS A 1088 -2.36 -10.15 1.40
N GLN A 1089 -2.92 -11.23 0.84
CA GLN A 1089 -3.52 -12.29 1.64
C GLN A 1089 -2.48 -12.90 2.59
N GLN A 1090 -2.89 -13.27 3.81
CA GLN A 1090 -2.02 -13.97 4.73
C GLN A 1090 -1.73 -15.38 4.21
N ARG A 1091 -0.46 -15.77 4.27
CA ARG A 1091 0.07 -17.03 3.75
C ARG A 1091 1.03 -17.64 4.78
N GLY A 1092 1.57 -18.81 4.45
CA GLY A 1092 2.54 -19.47 5.33
C GLY A 1092 1.93 -19.81 6.69
N CYS A 1093 2.78 -19.86 7.70
CA CYS A 1093 2.39 -20.18 9.07
C CYS A 1093 1.54 -19.04 9.67
N ASP A 1094 0.41 -19.38 10.30
CA ASP A 1094 -0.59 -18.38 10.72
C ASP A 1094 -0.10 -17.51 11.88
N ALA A 1095 0.73 -18.09 12.76
CA ALA A 1095 1.23 -17.45 13.96
C ALA A 1095 2.72 -17.74 14.09
N GLN A 1096 3.55 -16.75 13.77
CA GLN A 1096 4.99 -16.94 13.59
C GLN A 1096 5.82 -16.09 14.56
N ALA A 1097 6.76 -16.72 15.27
CA ALA A 1097 7.44 -16.16 16.44
C ALA A 1097 8.37 -15.00 16.10
N TRP A 1098 9.19 -15.12 15.05
CA TRP A 1098 10.14 -14.05 14.67
C TRP A 1098 9.45 -12.75 14.22
N GLY A 1099 8.25 -12.82 13.64
CA GLY A 1099 7.47 -11.66 13.21
C GLY A 1099 6.96 -10.89 14.42
N VAL A 1100 6.40 -11.60 15.40
CA VAL A 1100 6.00 -11.04 16.70
C VAL A 1100 7.20 -10.48 17.45
N SER A 1101 8.32 -11.20 17.47
CA SER A 1101 9.52 -10.80 18.21
C SER A 1101 10.15 -9.53 17.67
N GLU A 1102 10.40 -9.44 16.37
CA GLU A 1102 11.02 -8.25 15.79
C GLU A 1102 10.08 -7.05 15.82
N ALA A 1103 8.76 -7.25 15.67
CA ALA A 1103 7.79 -6.19 15.88
C ALA A 1103 7.83 -5.67 17.32
N LEU A 1104 7.85 -6.55 18.33
CA LEU A 1104 7.94 -6.17 19.75
C LEU A 1104 9.25 -5.42 20.04
N ARG A 1105 10.38 -5.97 19.57
CA ARG A 1105 11.72 -5.43 19.80
C ARG A 1105 11.84 -4.02 19.26
N VAL A 1106 11.43 -3.79 18.00
CA VAL A 1106 11.52 -2.47 17.38
C VAL A 1106 10.47 -1.53 17.98
N TRP A 1107 9.24 -1.99 18.25
CA TRP A 1107 8.22 -1.16 18.90
C TRP A 1107 8.71 -0.60 20.24
N LYS A 1108 9.27 -1.46 21.10
CA LYS A 1108 9.90 -1.06 22.37
C LYS A 1108 11.04 -0.08 22.16
N LYS A 1109 11.91 -0.34 21.19
CA LYS A 1109 13.06 0.54 20.87
C LYS A 1109 12.64 1.93 20.40
N LEU A 1110 11.50 2.06 19.72
CA LEU A 1110 11.02 3.34 19.18
C LEU A 1110 10.11 4.11 20.16
N THR A 1111 9.56 3.43 21.16
CA THR A 1111 8.68 4.01 22.19
C THR A 1111 9.36 4.24 23.55
N SER A 1112 10.58 3.73 23.72
CA SER A 1112 11.48 4.11 24.81
C SER A 1112 12.24 5.39 24.46
#